data_AF-A0A434L9R0-F1
#
_entry.id   AF-A0A434L9R0-F1
#
_cell.length_a   1.000
_cell.length_b   1.000
_cell.length_c   1.000
_cell.angle_alpha   90.00
_cell.angle_beta   90.00
_cell.angle_gamma   90.00
#
_symmetry.space_group_name_H-M   'P 1'
#
loop_
_entity.id
_entity.type
_entity.pdbx_description
1 polymer ?
#
loop_
_entity_poly.entity_id
_entity_poly.type
_entity_poly.pdbx_seq_one_letter_code
_entity_poly.pdbx_strand_id
1 'polypeptide(L)'
;FWIGKYFYRVRTGEELVDKGVFTGTEYREFQKAEDFLWAVRCHMHFLTGKAEERLHFDIQREIAERLGYTTHPGLSAVERFMKHYFLVAKDVGDLTRIFCAALEEEQAKHVPGFNRIFLTFSRRKRKLAGTSDFIIDNHRINVADDLVFERDPVNLLRLFWFADKHGLEFHPDALKLLTRSLGLVGKALRRDEEANRLFLDILTSDRNAELNLRRMNEAGLLAKLIPDFGKIVAMMQFSMYHHYTVDEHLIRCIGVLAEIERGDGEKIHPLAHTLMPGLKKSREALYVAVLLHDIAKGRPEDHSEVGARIARRICPHMGLSAADTETVAWLVENHLVMSMTAQTRDLNDRKTIEDFAAIVQSVERLKLLLILTVCDIRGVGPGVWNGWKGQLLRTLYYETELLLTGGFSEVSRAERTAAARERLAEALADWSEKARKRYVGLHYENYLLTVDLPDQLRHAEFIREADAAGKKLATMIKTHQFEAVTEITVLAQDHPRLLSVIAGACVAAGGNIVDAQIFTTADGRALDTILISREFDRDEDERRRAGRVGRLIEDVLSGKSWLPEMIEKRTKPRRGAKVFRIPPRAEIRNTLSNRFSVIEVEGLDRPGLLSEITGALSDLSLDIASAHITTFGEKVIDTFYVTDLTGQKIDSPTRMAAIQN
;
A
#
# COMPACT_ATOMS: atom_id res chain seq x y z
N PHE A 1 -29.78 -16.65 10.33
CA PHE A 1 -31.08 -17.00 10.96
C PHE A 1 -32.29 -16.96 10.02
N TRP A 2 -32.43 -15.95 9.15
CA TRP A 2 -33.57 -15.85 8.21
C TRP A 2 -33.79 -17.12 7.37
N ILE A 3 -32.70 -17.74 6.88
CA ILE A 3 -32.75 -19.01 6.14
C ILE A 3 -33.33 -20.13 7.02
N GLY A 4 -32.94 -20.21 8.30
CA GLY A 4 -33.51 -21.10 9.32
C GLY A 4 -35.02 -20.97 9.44
N LYS A 5 -35.49 -19.74 9.68
CA LYS A 5 -36.93 -19.44 9.81
C LYS A 5 -37.72 -19.84 8.57
N TYR A 6 -37.17 -19.59 7.38
CA TYR A 6 -37.86 -19.87 6.14
C TYR A 6 -37.90 -21.37 5.83
N PHE A 7 -36.75 -22.04 5.91
CA PHE A 7 -36.59 -23.43 5.46
C PHE A 7 -37.03 -24.44 6.52
N TYR A 8 -36.46 -24.37 7.72
CA TYR A 8 -36.76 -25.30 8.81
C TYR A 8 -38.00 -24.92 9.62
N ARG A 9 -38.63 -23.76 9.30
CA ARG A 9 -39.80 -23.21 9.99
C ARG A 9 -39.58 -22.98 11.48
N VAL A 10 -38.33 -22.76 11.87
CA VAL A 10 -37.97 -22.51 13.28
C VAL A 10 -38.35 -21.10 13.72
N ARG A 11 -38.67 -20.91 15.00
CA ARG A 11 -38.98 -19.59 15.58
C ARG A 11 -37.80 -19.00 16.34
N THR A 12 -37.03 -19.85 17.01
CA THR A 12 -35.83 -19.49 17.79
C THR A 12 -34.58 -20.13 17.19
N GLY A 13 -33.40 -19.63 17.58
CA GLY A 13 -32.12 -20.24 17.17
C GLY A 13 -31.90 -21.62 17.80
N GLU A 14 -32.44 -21.87 19.00
CA GLU A 14 -32.32 -23.14 19.73
C GLU A 14 -32.92 -24.31 18.94
N GLU A 15 -34.07 -24.09 18.30
CA GLU A 15 -34.74 -25.10 17.47
C GLU A 15 -33.87 -25.60 16.29
N LEU A 16 -32.81 -24.86 15.90
CA LEU A 16 -31.85 -25.34 14.89
C LEU A 16 -30.98 -26.50 15.40
N VAL A 17 -30.81 -26.63 16.71
CA VAL A 17 -30.12 -27.78 17.33
C VAL A 17 -30.99 -29.02 17.24
N ASP A 18 -32.29 -28.89 17.53
CA ASP A 18 -33.25 -30.00 17.44
C ASP A 18 -33.39 -30.51 16.00
N LYS A 19 -33.20 -29.63 15.01
CA LYS A 19 -33.18 -29.97 13.59
C LYS A 19 -31.86 -30.57 13.10
N GLY A 20 -30.86 -30.72 13.98
CA GLY A 20 -29.55 -31.26 13.64
C GLY A 20 -28.68 -30.35 12.76
N VAL A 21 -29.09 -29.08 12.58
CA VAL A 21 -28.35 -28.10 11.77
C VAL A 21 -27.14 -27.59 12.53
N PHE A 22 -27.34 -27.25 13.81
CA PHE A 22 -26.29 -26.82 14.73
C PHE A 22 -26.05 -27.84 15.83
N THR A 23 -24.81 -27.92 16.28
CA THR A 23 -24.46 -28.51 17.58
C THR A 23 -24.73 -27.49 18.70
N GLY A 24 -24.80 -27.95 19.95
CA GLY A 24 -24.93 -27.05 21.10
C GLY A 24 -23.77 -26.04 21.22
N THR A 25 -22.58 -26.35 20.72
CA THR A 25 -21.46 -25.41 20.67
C THR A 25 -21.64 -24.35 19.60
N GLU A 26 -22.03 -24.75 18.39
CA GLU A 26 -22.33 -23.84 17.26
C GLU A 26 -23.49 -22.91 17.60
N TYR A 27 -24.51 -23.39 18.35
CA TYR A 27 -25.60 -22.53 18.82
C TYR A 27 -25.15 -21.48 19.83
N ARG A 28 -24.27 -21.83 20.78
CA ARG A 28 -23.71 -20.82 21.72
C ARG A 28 -22.91 -19.75 21.01
N GLU A 29 -22.17 -20.13 19.96
CA GLU A 29 -21.44 -19.18 19.12
C GLU A 29 -22.40 -18.26 18.35
N PHE A 30 -23.48 -18.82 17.80
CA PHE A 30 -24.55 -18.05 17.18
C PHE A 30 -25.15 -17.01 18.13
N GLN A 31 -25.47 -17.39 19.37
CA GLN A 31 -26.01 -16.45 20.38
C GLN A 31 -25.03 -15.33 20.69
N LYS A 32 -23.75 -15.66 20.92
CA LYS A 32 -22.72 -14.64 21.20
C LYS A 32 -22.57 -13.65 20.06
N ALA A 33 -22.58 -14.13 18.81
CA ALA A 33 -22.50 -13.29 17.63
C ALA A 33 -23.73 -12.37 17.51
N GLU A 34 -24.93 -12.92 17.72
CA GLU A 34 -26.18 -12.15 17.71
C GLU A 34 -26.19 -11.06 18.78
N ASP A 35 -25.88 -11.41 20.03
CA ASP A 35 -25.84 -10.48 21.16
C ASP A 35 -24.86 -9.32 20.92
N PHE A 36 -23.66 -9.64 20.44
CA PHE A 36 -22.63 -8.64 20.16
C PHE A 36 -23.05 -7.68 19.04
N LEU A 37 -23.50 -8.21 17.90
CA LEU A 37 -23.90 -7.39 16.75
C LEU A 37 -25.11 -6.51 17.08
N TRP A 38 -26.06 -7.00 17.89
CA TRP A 38 -27.16 -6.20 18.39
C TRP A 38 -26.68 -5.09 19.33
N ALA A 39 -25.76 -5.38 20.24
CA ALA A 39 -25.20 -4.36 21.13
C ALA A 39 -24.54 -3.23 20.32
N VAL A 40 -23.69 -3.57 19.34
CA VAL A 40 -23.05 -2.60 18.43
C VAL A 40 -24.10 -1.74 17.73
N ARG A 41 -25.12 -2.39 17.14
CA ARG A 41 -26.21 -1.71 16.43
C ARG A 41 -26.98 -0.73 17.32
N CYS A 42 -27.37 -1.17 18.53
CA CYS A 42 -28.07 -0.30 19.48
C CYS A 42 -27.22 0.91 19.88
N HIS A 43 -25.93 0.71 20.16
CA HIS A 43 -25.02 1.83 20.46
C HIS A 43 -24.85 2.80 19.28
N MET A 44 -24.86 2.31 18.03
CA MET A 44 -24.86 3.17 16.85
C MET A 44 -26.13 4.01 16.75
N HIS A 45 -27.30 3.42 17.06
CA HIS A 45 -28.57 4.16 17.05
C HIS A 45 -28.61 5.21 18.15
N PHE A 46 -28.16 4.88 19.36
CA PHE A 46 -28.09 5.83 20.46
C PHE A 46 -27.10 6.96 20.22
N LEU A 47 -25.98 6.67 19.55
CA LEU A 47 -24.98 7.67 19.18
C LEU A 47 -25.51 8.63 18.11
N THR A 48 -26.13 8.09 17.06
CA THR A 48 -26.53 8.88 15.89
C THR A 48 -27.92 9.51 16.00
N GLY A 49 -28.73 9.06 16.97
CA GLY A 49 -30.13 9.49 17.12
C GLY A 49 -31.05 9.02 16.00
N LYS A 50 -30.60 8.09 15.15
CA LYS A 50 -31.35 7.55 14.01
C LYS A 50 -31.04 6.06 13.83
N ALA A 51 -31.82 5.37 13.00
CA ALA A 51 -31.54 4.00 12.59
C ALA A 51 -30.33 3.95 11.63
N GLU A 52 -29.12 4.02 12.19
CA GLU A 52 -27.87 3.84 11.47
C GLU A 52 -27.47 2.35 11.45
N GLU A 53 -27.22 1.81 10.27
CA GLU A 53 -26.92 0.38 10.06
C GLU A 53 -25.53 0.16 9.45
N ARG A 54 -24.76 1.24 9.29
CA ARG A 54 -23.40 1.21 8.75
C ARG A 54 -22.41 1.70 9.80
N LEU A 55 -21.50 0.81 10.19
CA LEU A 55 -20.42 1.15 11.12
C LEU A 55 -19.35 1.98 10.41
N HIS A 56 -19.64 3.27 10.25
CA HIS A 56 -18.73 4.23 9.62
C HIS A 56 -17.46 4.43 10.47
N PHE A 57 -16.35 4.70 9.80
CA PHE A 57 -15.05 4.86 10.44
C PHE A 57 -15.04 5.93 11.53
N ASP A 58 -15.79 7.02 11.33
CA ASP A 58 -15.84 8.17 12.24
C ASP A 58 -16.52 7.91 13.58
N ILE A 59 -17.42 6.93 13.65
CA ILE A 59 -18.13 6.56 14.88
C ILE A 59 -17.45 5.40 15.63
N GLN A 60 -16.53 4.66 15.00
CA GLN A 60 -15.93 3.45 15.58
C GLN A 60 -15.25 3.69 16.94
N ARG A 61 -14.54 4.82 17.10
CA ARG A 61 -13.87 5.13 18.37
C ARG A 61 -14.85 5.32 19.53
N GLU A 62 -15.92 6.08 19.30
CA GLU A 62 -16.93 6.32 20.34
C GLU A 62 -17.74 5.06 20.65
N ILE A 63 -18.01 4.23 19.63
CA ILE A 63 -18.64 2.92 19.85
C ILE A 63 -17.73 2.00 20.68
N ALA A 64 -16.42 1.99 20.42
CA ALA A 64 -15.47 1.22 21.22
C ALA A 64 -15.48 1.65 22.71
N GLU A 65 -15.50 2.95 22.97
CA GLU A 65 -15.60 3.49 24.34
C GLU A 65 -16.92 3.12 25.01
N ARG A 66 -18.05 3.28 24.31
CA ARG A 66 -19.40 2.94 24.82
C ARG A 66 -19.55 1.44 25.14
N LEU A 67 -18.86 0.59 24.40
CA LEU A 67 -18.81 -0.86 24.63
C LEU A 67 -17.74 -1.28 25.66
N GLY A 68 -17.00 -0.33 26.24
CA GLY A 68 -16.02 -0.59 27.31
C GLY A 68 -14.67 -1.13 26.85
N TYR A 69 -14.30 -0.95 25.58
CA TYR A 69 -12.96 -1.34 25.11
C TYR A 69 -11.89 -0.36 25.64
N THR A 70 -10.77 -0.93 26.05
CA THR A 70 -9.63 -0.18 26.61
C THR A 70 -8.35 -0.46 25.81
N THR A 71 -7.46 0.53 25.73
CA THR A 71 -6.15 0.39 25.08
C THR A 71 -5.28 -0.65 25.81
N HIS A 72 -4.54 -1.46 25.04
CA HIS A 72 -3.54 -2.41 25.55
C HIS A 72 -2.20 -2.17 24.82
N PRO A 73 -1.06 -2.65 25.35
CA PRO A 73 0.21 -2.55 24.63
C PRO A 73 0.10 -3.09 23.20
N GLY A 74 0.36 -2.23 22.21
CA GLY A 74 0.32 -2.55 20.78
C GLY A 74 -1.05 -2.40 20.08
N LEU A 75 -2.17 -2.22 20.79
CA LEU A 75 -3.50 -2.06 20.17
C LEU A 75 -4.36 -1.02 20.91
N SER A 76 -4.89 -0.07 20.16
CA SER A 76 -5.86 0.92 20.66
C SER A 76 -7.22 0.28 20.98
N ALA A 77 -8.03 0.96 21.80
CA ALA A 77 -9.39 0.52 22.12
C ALA A 77 -10.24 0.24 20.86
N VAL A 78 -10.13 1.11 19.86
CA VAL A 78 -10.89 0.98 18.60
C VAL A 78 -10.41 -0.19 17.75
N GLU A 79 -9.10 -0.45 17.68
CA GLU A 79 -8.55 -1.61 16.96
C GLU A 79 -8.95 -2.92 17.63
N ARG A 80 -9.01 -2.95 18.97
CA ARG A 80 -9.53 -4.11 19.71
C ARG A 80 -11.00 -4.35 19.44
N PHE A 81 -11.81 -3.29 19.42
CA PHE A 81 -13.22 -3.37 19.07
C PHE A 81 -13.40 -3.91 17.65
N MET A 82 -12.72 -3.31 16.67
CA MET A 82 -12.82 -3.72 15.28
C MET A 82 -12.31 -5.15 15.06
N LYS A 83 -11.26 -5.57 15.78
CA LYS A 83 -10.81 -6.96 15.76
C LYS A 83 -11.88 -7.92 16.27
N HIS A 84 -12.53 -7.60 17.40
CA HIS A 84 -13.64 -8.43 17.89
C HIS A 84 -14.81 -8.46 16.90
N TYR A 85 -15.13 -7.31 16.29
CA TYR A 85 -16.16 -7.23 15.25
C TYR A 85 -15.86 -8.13 14.05
N PHE A 86 -14.63 -8.10 13.51
CA PHE A 86 -14.27 -8.94 12.37
C PHE A 86 -14.17 -10.43 12.74
N LEU A 87 -13.78 -10.78 13.96
CA LEU A 87 -13.87 -12.15 14.46
C LEU A 87 -15.33 -12.62 14.49
N VAL A 88 -16.25 -11.84 15.06
CA VAL A 88 -17.68 -12.18 15.06
C VAL A 88 -18.24 -12.28 13.63
N ALA A 89 -17.83 -11.39 12.72
CA ALA A 89 -18.22 -11.48 11.32
C ALA A 89 -17.73 -12.77 10.65
N LYS A 90 -16.53 -13.24 11.00
CA LYS A 90 -15.99 -14.53 10.55
C LYS A 90 -16.81 -15.70 11.11
N ASP A 91 -17.11 -15.69 12.41
CA ASP A 91 -17.92 -16.73 13.07
C ASP A 91 -19.32 -16.84 12.42
N VAL A 92 -19.95 -15.70 12.08
CA VAL A 92 -21.21 -15.67 11.33
C VAL A 92 -21.06 -16.32 9.94
N GLY A 93 -19.94 -16.07 9.26
CA GLY A 93 -19.61 -16.71 7.98
C GLY A 93 -19.45 -18.23 8.11
N ASP A 94 -18.76 -18.69 9.15
CA ASP A 94 -18.55 -20.12 9.45
C ASP A 94 -19.89 -20.82 9.74
N LEU A 95 -20.71 -20.24 10.61
CA LEU A 95 -22.07 -20.74 10.91
C LEU A 95 -22.97 -20.77 9.67
N THR A 96 -22.84 -19.77 8.79
CA THR A 96 -23.60 -19.75 7.52
C THR A 96 -23.16 -20.87 6.59
N ARG A 97 -21.86 -21.19 6.52
CA ARG A 97 -21.36 -22.34 5.74
C ARG A 97 -21.87 -23.67 6.30
N ILE A 98 -21.89 -23.85 7.62
CA ILE A 98 -22.47 -25.04 8.27
C ILE A 98 -23.95 -25.17 7.89
N PHE A 99 -24.68 -24.06 7.91
CA PHE A 99 -26.09 -24.03 7.54
C PHE A 99 -26.31 -24.42 6.07
N CYS A 100 -25.51 -23.87 5.14
CA CYS A 100 -25.56 -24.23 3.73
C CYS A 100 -25.21 -25.71 3.49
N ALA A 101 -24.25 -26.27 4.22
CA ALA A 101 -23.90 -27.69 4.17
C ALA A 101 -25.10 -28.58 4.52
N ALA A 102 -25.76 -28.27 5.64
CA ALA A 102 -26.94 -29.01 6.09
C ALA A 102 -28.08 -28.94 5.07
N LEU A 103 -28.32 -27.76 4.47
CA LEU A 103 -29.31 -27.60 3.40
C LEU A 103 -28.99 -28.42 2.15
N GLU A 104 -27.74 -28.44 1.70
CA GLU A 104 -27.32 -29.24 0.55
C GLU A 104 -27.52 -30.75 0.82
N GLU A 105 -27.20 -31.21 2.03
CA GLU A 105 -27.41 -32.60 2.45
C GLU A 105 -28.90 -32.97 2.46
N GLU A 106 -29.77 -32.09 2.96
CA GLU A 106 -31.20 -32.36 3.09
C GLU A 106 -31.93 -32.28 1.73
N GLN A 107 -31.57 -31.32 0.87
CA GLN A 107 -32.04 -31.28 -0.53
C GLN A 107 -31.59 -32.51 -1.33
N ALA A 108 -30.39 -33.03 -1.06
CA ALA A 108 -29.94 -34.28 -1.66
C ALA A 108 -30.77 -35.50 -1.21
N LYS A 109 -31.40 -35.45 -0.02
CA LYS A 109 -32.34 -36.46 0.50
C LYS A 109 -33.77 -36.27 -0.04
N HIS A 110 -34.19 -35.03 -0.30
CA HIS A 110 -35.56 -34.63 -0.68
C HIS A 110 -35.88 -34.68 -2.18
N VAL A 111 -35.30 -35.59 -2.97
CA VAL A 111 -35.72 -35.87 -4.35
C VAL A 111 -36.63 -37.12 -4.42
N PRO A 112 -37.93 -37.05 -4.09
CA PRO A 112 -38.88 -38.10 -4.38
C PRO A 112 -39.53 -37.90 -5.76
N GLY A 113 -39.48 -38.96 -6.59
CA GLY A 113 -40.65 -39.31 -7.42
C GLY A 113 -40.57 -39.15 -8.94
N PHE A 114 -39.58 -38.49 -9.54
CA PHE A 114 -39.37 -38.54 -11.00
C PHE A 114 -37.87 -38.70 -11.29
N ASN A 115 -37.51 -39.73 -12.06
CA ASN A 115 -36.15 -40.12 -12.48
C ASN A 115 -35.39 -41.19 -11.67
N ARG A 116 -36.07 -42.27 -11.23
CA ARG A 116 -35.36 -43.53 -10.94
C ARG A 116 -34.59 -44.13 -12.14
N ILE A 117 -34.84 -43.63 -13.36
CA ILE A 117 -34.23 -44.10 -14.61
C ILE A 117 -33.24 -43.09 -15.23
N PHE A 118 -33.27 -41.80 -14.83
CA PHE A 118 -32.34 -40.77 -15.34
C PHE A 118 -31.30 -40.26 -14.32
N LEU A 119 -31.41 -40.59 -13.02
CA LEU A 119 -30.38 -40.28 -12.00
C LEU A 119 -29.18 -41.23 -12.00
N THR A 120 -29.18 -42.26 -12.85
CA THR A 120 -28.02 -43.11 -13.13
C THR A 120 -26.96 -42.41 -13.99
N PHE A 121 -27.20 -41.19 -14.46
CA PHE A 121 -26.14 -40.29 -14.93
C PHE A 121 -25.43 -39.60 -13.73
N SER A 122 -24.74 -40.44 -12.95
CA SER A 122 -23.43 -40.17 -12.34
C SER A 122 -23.30 -39.04 -11.29
N ARG A 123 -23.87 -39.23 -10.09
CA ARG A 123 -23.15 -38.88 -8.83
C ARG A 123 -21.98 -39.86 -8.65
N ARG A 124 -20.93 -39.75 -9.48
CA ARG A 124 -19.73 -40.59 -9.32
C ARG A 124 -18.88 -39.98 -8.21
N LYS A 125 -19.09 -40.43 -6.97
CA LYS A 125 -18.04 -40.37 -5.95
C LYS A 125 -16.86 -41.15 -6.49
N ARG A 126 -15.77 -40.47 -6.81
CA ARG A 126 -14.54 -41.10 -7.30
C ARG A 126 -13.48 -40.92 -6.23
N LYS A 127 -12.70 -41.97 -5.97
CA LYS A 127 -11.48 -41.82 -5.19
C LYS A 127 -10.56 -40.82 -5.90
N LEU A 128 -9.95 -39.94 -5.14
CA LEU A 128 -8.97 -39.02 -5.68
C LEU A 128 -7.72 -39.80 -6.11
N ALA A 129 -7.20 -39.55 -7.31
CA ALA A 129 -5.99 -40.22 -7.77
C ALA A 129 -4.81 -39.86 -6.85
N GLY A 130 -4.09 -40.86 -6.34
CA GLY A 130 -2.93 -40.67 -5.45
C GLY A 130 -3.22 -40.73 -3.95
N THR A 131 -4.47 -40.95 -3.54
CA THR A 131 -4.82 -41.12 -2.11
C THR A 131 -6.14 -41.86 -1.91
N SER A 132 -6.26 -42.62 -0.81
CA SER A 132 -7.54 -43.19 -0.35
C SER A 132 -8.29 -42.30 0.63
N ASP A 133 -7.65 -41.23 1.11
CA ASP A 133 -8.14 -40.37 2.19
C ASP A 133 -9.15 -39.32 1.72
N PHE A 134 -9.15 -39.03 0.41
CA PHE A 134 -10.03 -38.03 -0.21
C PHE A 134 -10.81 -38.61 -1.39
N ILE A 135 -12.00 -38.05 -1.60
CA ILE A 135 -12.89 -38.36 -2.71
C ILE A 135 -13.29 -37.08 -3.43
N ILE A 136 -13.70 -37.21 -4.68
CA ILE A 136 -14.32 -36.12 -5.45
C ILE A 136 -15.82 -36.36 -5.53
N ASP A 137 -16.60 -35.36 -5.14
CA ASP A 137 -18.05 -35.30 -5.30
C ASP A 137 -18.43 -34.01 -6.05
N ASN A 138 -18.97 -34.12 -7.26
CA ASN A 138 -19.38 -32.99 -8.12
C ASN A 138 -18.33 -31.87 -8.22
N HIS A 139 -17.09 -32.23 -8.57
CA HIS A 139 -15.97 -31.29 -8.70
C HIS A 139 -15.55 -30.60 -7.38
N ARG A 140 -16.03 -31.12 -6.24
CA ARG A 140 -15.58 -30.73 -4.90
C ARG A 140 -14.75 -31.85 -4.27
N ILE A 141 -13.65 -31.51 -3.60
CA ILE A 141 -12.90 -32.44 -2.75
C ILE A 141 -13.66 -32.66 -1.44
N ASN A 142 -13.80 -33.92 -1.04
CA ASN A 142 -14.38 -34.31 0.25
C ASN A 142 -13.49 -35.37 0.92
N VAL A 143 -13.70 -35.58 2.22
CA VAL A 143 -13.02 -36.62 2.99
C VAL A 143 -13.63 -38.00 2.71
N ALA A 144 -12.83 -39.05 2.75
CA ALA A 144 -13.32 -40.42 2.58
C ALA A 144 -14.09 -40.94 3.82
N ASP A 145 -13.69 -40.48 5.01
CA ASP A 145 -14.28 -40.84 6.30
C ASP A 145 -13.94 -39.79 7.38
N ASP A 146 -14.67 -39.82 8.51
CA ASP A 146 -14.59 -38.81 9.58
C ASP A 146 -13.29 -38.86 10.40
N LEU A 147 -12.52 -39.95 10.31
CA LEU A 147 -11.28 -40.14 11.09
C LEU A 147 -10.02 -39.78 10.29
N VAL A 148 -10.17 -39.29 9.05
CA VAL A 148 -9.06 -39.03 8.12
C VAL A 148 -7.96 -38.12 8.70
N PHE A 149 -8.33 -37.10 9.48
CA PHE A 149 -7.38 -36.17 10.10
C PHE A 149 -6.78 -36.71 11.39
N GLU A 150 -7.52 -37.55 12.13
CA GLU A 150 -7.00 -38.18 13.35
C GLU A 150 -5.96 -39.24 13.03
N ARG A 151 -6.18 -40.02 11.95
CA ARG A 151 -5.20 -40.99 11.46
C ARG A 151 -3.92 -40.32 10.98
N ASP A 152 -4.05 -39.22 10.26
CA ASP A 152 -2.92 -38.46 9.75
C ASP A 152 -3.23 -36.95 9.76
N PRO A 153 -2.72 -36.19 10.75
CA PRO A 153 -2.93 -34.74 10.82
C PRO A 153 -2.37 -33.96 9.63
N VAL A 154 -1.41 -34.51 8.86
CA VAL A 154 -0.91 -33.88 7.64
C VAL A 154 -2.00 -33.79 6.57
N ASN A 155 -3.04 -34.63 6.65
CA ASN A 155 -4.20 -34.54 5.77
C ASN A 155 -4.94 -33.20 5.87
N LEU A 156 -4.81 -32.46 6.97
CA LEU A 156 -5.34 -31.08 7.07
C LEU A 156 -4.74 -30.17 5.98
N LEU A 157 -3.47 -30.36 5.62
CA LEU A 157 -2.81 -29.62 4.56
C LEU A 157 -3.00 -30.29 3.19
N ARG A 158 -2.97 -31.64 3.14
CA ARG A 158 -3.21 -32.36 1.87
C ARG A 158 -4.57 -32.04 1.27
N LEU A 159 -5.60 -31.78 2.08
CA LEU A 159 -6.91 -31.35 1.57
C LEU A 159 -6.77 -30.12 0.65
N PHE A 160 -6.05 -29.09 1.09
CA PHE A 160 -5.84 -27.86 0.30
C PHE A 160 -4.89 -28.10 -0.87
N TRP A 161 -3.80 -28.85 -0.65
CA TRP A 161 -2.83 -29.15 -1.70
C TRP A 161 -3.46 -29.94 -2.86
N PHE A 162 -4.26 -30.96 -2.56
CA PHE A 162 -4.98 -31.73 -3.56
C PHE A 162 -6.08 -30.90 -4.25
N ALA A 163 -6.80 -30.07 -3.50
CA ALA A 163 -7.78 -29.16 -4.08
C ALA A 163 -7.13 -28.25 -5.13
N ASP A 164 -5.99 -27.64 -4.80
CA ASP A 164 -5.25 -26.77 -5.70
C ASP A 164 -4.71 -27.52 -6.93
N LYS A 165 -4.00 -28.64 -6.69
CA LYS A 165 -3.40 -29.46 -7.74
C LYS A 165 -4.40 -29.94 -8.78
N HIS A 166 -5.60 -30.30 -8.33
CA HIS A 166 -6.66 -30.80 -9.20
C HIS A 166 -7.69 -29.73 -9.60
N GLY A 167 -7.56 -28.49 -9.12
CA GLY A 167 -8.50 -27.41 -9.36
C GLY A 167 -9.92 -27.73 -8.89
N LEU A 168 -10.03 -28.29 -7.67
CA LEU A 168 -11.29 -28.70 -7.07
C LEU A 168 -11.78 -27.64 -6.07
N GLU A 169 -13.10 -27.49 -6.00
CA GLU A 169 -13.75 -26.73 -4.94
C GLU A 169 -13.78 -27.53 -3.63
N PHE A 170 -14.08 -26.91 -2.49
CA PHE A 170 -14.16 -27.63 -1.21
C PHE A 170 -15.59 -28.07 -0.92
N HIS A 171 -15.78 -29.32 -0.52
CA HIS A 171 -17.06 -29.78 -0.02
C HIS A 171 -17.31 -29.18 1.38
N PRO A 172 -18.53 -28.66 1.69
CA PRO A 172 -18.81 -28.07 2.99
C PRO A 172 -18.56 -29.02 4.16
N ASP A 173 -18.86 -30.32 4.02
CA ASP A 173 -18.58 -31.34 5.05
C ASP A 173 -17.09 -31.48 5.36
N ALA A 174 -16.22 -31.47 4.35
CA ALA A 174 -14.77 -31.54 4.56
C ALA A 174 -14.25 -30.32 5.33
N LEU A 175 -14.74 -29.12 5.01
CA LEU A 175 -14.38 -27.90 5.74
C LEU A 175 -14.92 -27.95 7.18
N LYS A 176 -16.16 -28.42 7.38
CA LYS A 176 -16.77 -28.59 8.71
C LYS A 176 -15.97 -29.56 9.57
N LEU A 177 -15.58 -30.72 9.03
CA LEU A 177 -14.74 -31.67 9.74
C LEU A 177 -13.37 -31.06 10.04
N LEU A 178 -12.76 -30.37 9.07
CA LEU A 178 -11.47 -29.70 9.27
C LEU A 178 -11.50 -28.69 10.41
N THR A 179 -12.53 -27.84 10.47
CA THR A 179 -12.70 -26.86 11.57
C THR A 179 -12.80 -27.54 12.92
N ARG A 180 -13.49 -28.68 13.01
CA ARG A 180 -13.60 -29.50 14.24
C ARG A 180 -12.28 -30.17 14.60
N SER A 181 -11.45 -30.49 13.63
CA SER A 181 -10.16 -31.17 13.80
C SER A 181 -8.96 -30.22 14.02
N LEU A 182 -9.17 -28.89 14.07
CA LEU A 182 -8.08 -27.91 14.28
C LEU A 182 -7.29 -28.13 15.58
N GLY A 183 -7.85 -28.83 16.56
CA GLY A 183 -7.15 -29.23 17.80
C GLY A 183 -5.95 -30.14 17.55
N LEU A 184 -5.91 -30.85 16.42
CA LEU A 184 -4.80 -31.73 16.02
C LEU A 184 -3.55 -30.94 15.57
N VAL A 185 -3.68 -29.64 15.31
CA VAL A 185 -2.56 -28.77 14.90
C VAL A 185 -1.69 -28.40 16.10
N GLY A 186 -0.91 -29.37 16.56
CA GLY A 186 0.05 -29.26 17.65
C GLY A 186 1.47 -28.92 17.20
N LYS A 187 2.41 -28.94 18.16
CA LYS A 187 3.84 -28.69 17.91
C LYS A 187 4.45 -29.71 16.94
N ALA A 188 3.99 -30.96 16.97
CA ALA A 188 4.45 -32.02 16.07
C ALA A 188 4.13 -31.68 14.61
N LEU A 189 2.85 -31.42 14.29
CA LEU A 189 2.44 -31.08 12.93
C LEU A 189 3.11 -29.81 12.40
N ARG A 190 3.29 -28.77 13.23
CA ARG A 190 4.00 -27.54 12.83
C ARG A 190 5.48 -27.76 12.50
N ARG A 191 6.08 -28.86 12.96
CA ARG A 191 7.47 -29.24 12.72
C ARG A 191 7.60 -30.43 11.79
N ASP A 192 6.48 -30.91 11.25
CA ASP A 192 6.47 -32.03 10.32
C ASP A 192 6.99 -31.55 8.96
N GLU A 193 7.97 -32.27 8.41
CA GLU A 193 8.65 -31.89 7.17
C GLU A 193 7.69 -31.92 5.97
N GLU A 194 6.84 -32.95 5.89
CA GLU A 194 5.89 -33.09 4.80
C GLU A 194 4.78 -32.02 4.89
N ALA A 195 4.28 -31.72 6.08
CA ALA A 195 3.33 -30.63 6.28
C ALA A 195 3.92 -29.29 5.82
N ASN A 196 5.14 -28.98 6.20
CA ASN A 196 5.80 -27.73 5.80
C ASN A 196 6.07 -27.68 4.29
N ARG A 197 6.49 -28.79 3.68
CA ARG A 197 6.65 -28.91 2.22
C ARG A 197 5.32 -28.66 1.50
N LEU A 198 4.23 -29.29 1.94
CA LEU A 198 2.89 -29.08 1.37
C LEU A 198 2.42 -27.63 1.53
N PHE A 199 2.73 -26.99 2.66
CA PHE A 199 2.39 -25.59 2.88
C PHE A 199 3.13 -24.68 1.89
N LEU A 200 4.42 -24.91 1.66
CA LEU A 200 5.18 -24.16 0.65
C LEU A 200 4.65 -24.38 -0.77
N ASP A 201 4.29 -25.61 -1.13
CA ASP A 201 3.64 -25.89 -2.42
C ASP A 201 2.34 -25.08 -2.59
N ILE A 202 1.51 -24.97 -1.53
CA ILE A 202 0.27 -24.19 -1.55
C ILE A 202 0.56 -22.70 -1.65
N LEU A 203 1.51 -22.19 -0.87
CA LEU A 203 1.90 -20.78 -0.83
C LEU A 203 2.45 -20.32 -2.18
N THR A 204 3.17 -21.20 -2.88
CA THR A 204 3.86 -20.91 -4.14
C THR A 204 3.16 -21.51 -5.35
N SER A 205 1.86 -21.81 -5.22
CA SER A 205 1.05 -22.42 -6.28
C SER A 205 0.96 -21.53 -7.52
N ASP A 206 1.21 -22.13 -8.68
CA ASP A 206 1.05 -21.49 -9.99
C ASP A 206 -0.42 -21.27 -10.39
N ARG A 207 -1.38 -21.88 -9.67
CA ARG A 207 -2.82 -21.77 -9.95
C ARG A 207 -3.41 -20.56 -9.23
N ASN A 208 -3.67 -20.68 -7.92
CA ASN A 208 -4.33 -19.63 -7.16
C ASN A 208 -3.95 -19.65 -5.67
N ALA A 209 -2.71 -19.27 -5.38
CA ALA A 209 -2.19 -19.16 -4.01
C ALA A 209 -3.07 -18.27 -3.10
N GLU A 210 -3.58 -17.14 -3.61
CA GLU A 210 -4.45 -16.24 -2.85
C GLU A 210 -5.72 -16.96 -2.37
N LEU A 211 -6.44 -17.63 -3.27
CA LEU A 211 -7.68 -18.33 -2.93
C LEU A 211 -7.42 -19.44 -1.91
N ASN A 212 -6.35 -20.22 -2.08
CA ASN A 212 -6.03 -21.30 -1.16
C ASN A 212 -5.72 -20.77 0.25
N LEU A 213 -4.86 -19.75 0.35
CA LEU A 213 -4.53 -19.14 1.64
C LEU A 213 -5.74 -18.50 2.30
N ARG A 214 -6.61 -17.85 1.51
CA ARG A 214 -7.89 -17.31 1.98
C ARG A 214 -8.77 -18.38 2.57
N ARG A 215 -8.93 -19.52 1.89
CA ARG A 215 -9.71 -20.67 2.40
C ARG A 215 -9.07 -21.29 3.64
N MET A 216 -7.74 -21.41 3.70
CA MET A 216 -7.02 -21.88 4.89
C MET A 216 -7.20 -20.93 6.07
N ASN A 217 -7.22 -19.61 5.83
CA ASN A 217 -7.45 -18.60 6.87
C ASN A 217 -8.90 -18.62 7.36
N GLU A 218 -9.87 -18.65 6.44
CA GLU A 218 -11.30 -18.80 6.74
C GLU A 218 -11.55 -20.04 7.60
N ALA A 219 -10.98 -21.19 7.22
CA ALA A 219 -11.11 -22.43 7.98
C ALA A 219 -10.30 -22.47 9.29
N GLY A 220 -9.50 -21.44 9.59
CA GLY A 220 -8.70 -21.32 10.81
C GLY A 220 -7.40 -22.13 10.83
N LEU A 221 -7.11 -22.90 9.78
CA LEU A 221 -5.90 -23.72 9.67
C LEU A 221 -4.63 -22.85 9.65
N LEU A 222 -4.63 -21.76 8.87
CA LEU A 222 -3.45 -20.90 8.73
C LEU A 222 -3.00 -20.31 10.08
N ALA A 223 -3.95 -19.80 10.86
CA ALA A 223 -3.72 -19.27 12.20
C ALA A 223 -3.18 -20.32 13.19
N LYS A 224 -3.59 -21.59 13.04
CA LYS A 224 -3.11 -22.69 13.88
C LYS A 224 -1.74 -23.22 13.44
N LEU A 225 -1.46 -23.21 12.14
CA LEU A 225 -0.19 -23.64 11.57
C LEU A 225 0.92 -22.62 11.88
N ILE A 226 0.63 -21.32 11.74
CA ILE A 226 1.53 -20.21 12.03
C ILE A 226 0.92 -19.37 13.16
N PRO A 227 1.26 -19.64 14.44
CA PRO A 227 0.64 -18.95 15.57
C PRO A 227 0.80 -17.43 15.56
N ASP A 228 1.88 -16.89 14.99
CA ASP A 228 2.05 -15.43 14.86
C ASP A 228 1.09 -14.82 13.83
N PHE A 229 0.79 -15.53 12.74
CA PHE A 229 -0.28 -15.15 11.81
C PHE A 229 -1.64 -15.12 12.53
N GLY A 230 -1.90 -16.10 13.41
CA GLY A 230 -3.11 -16.11 14.24
C GLY A 230 -3.29 -14.87 15.12
N LYS A 231 -2.22 -14.11 15.43
CA LYS A 231 -2.32 -12.88 16.23
C LYS A 231 -2.73 -11.66 15.40
N ILE A 232 -2.52 -11.68 14.08
CA ILE A 232 -2.91 -10.61 13.14
C ILE A 232 -4.23 -10.90 12.42
N VAL A 233 -4.79 -12.11 12.55
CA VAL A 233 -6.12 -12.43 12.02
C VAL A 233 -7.15 -11.42 12.53
N ALA A 234 -7.97 -10.91 11.59
CA ALA A 234 -9.01 -9.91 11.84
C ALA A 234 -8.48 -8.59 12.43
N MET A 235 -7.16 -8.36 12.40
CA MET A 235 -6.57 -7.14 12.95
C MET A 235 -6.68 -6.01 11.93
N MET A 236 -7.53 -5.04 12.24
CA MET A 236 -7.61 -3.79 11.50
C MET A 236 -6.57 -2.82 12.05
N GLN A 237 -5.86 -2.10 11.17
CA GLN A 237 -5.12 -0.91 11.56
C GLN A 237 -6.09 0.27 11.49
N PHE A 238 -6.22 1.04 12.57
CA PHE A 238 -7.12 2.19 12.57
C PHE A 238 -6.49 3.39 11.84
N SER A 239 -6.43 3.32 10.52
CA SER A 239 -6.04 4.41 9.61
C SER A 239 -6.89 4.38 8.33
N MET A 240 -7.07 5.50 7.63
CA MET A 240 -7.78 5.52 6.35
C MET A 240 -6.93 4.99 5.18
N TYR A 241 -5.68 4.62 5.43
CA TYR A 241 -4.78 4.06 4.43
C TYR A 241 -5.10 2.59 4.13
N HIS A 242 -5.29 1.77 5.16
CA HIS A 242 -5.49 0.33 5.01
C HIS A 242 -6.97 -0.04 4.85
N HIS A 243 -7.31 -0.66 3.72
CA HIS A 243 -8.70 -1.09 3.45
C HIS A 243 -9.02 -2.46 4.05
N TYR A 244 -7.99 -3.25 4.35
CA TYR A 244 -8.12 -4.65 4.75
C TYR A 244 -7.50 -4.88 6.13
N THR A 245 -7.95 -5.95 6.81
CA THR A 245 -7.25 -6.46 7.98
C THR A 245 -5.87 -6.99 7.58
N VAL A 246 -4.92 -7.05 8.51
CA VAL A 246 -3.53 -7.39 8.19
C VAL A 246 -3.39 -8.79 7.57
N ASP A 247 -4.14 -9.78 8.07
CA ASP A 247 -4.18 -11.11 7.46
C ASP A 247 -4.69 -11.12 6.01
N GLU A 248 -5.74 -10.36 5.74
CA GLU A 248 -6.30 -10.20 4.40
C GLU A 248 -5.35 -9.46 3.46
N HIS A 249 -4.69 -8.42 3.96
CA HIS A 249 -3.66 -7.69 3.23
C HIS A 249 -2.51 -8.60 2.79
N LEU A 250 -1.94 -9.40 3.70
CA LEU A 250 -0.87 -10.35 3.38
C LEU A 250 -1.28 -11.35 2.29
N ILE A 251 -2.50 -11.89 2.39
CA ILE A 251 -3.04 -12.84 1.40
C ILE A 251 -3.19 -12.17 0.03
N ARG A 252 -3.64 -10.91 -0.02
CA ARG A 252 -3.71 -10.13 -1.26
C ARG A 252 -2.34 -9.83 -1.85
N CYS A 253 -1.34 -9.54 -1.03
CA CYS A 253 0.03 -9.35 -1.52
C CYS A 253 0.56 -10.62 -2.20
N ILE A 254 0.22 -11.81 -1.70
CA ILE A 254 0.53 -13.08 -2.37
C ILE A 254 -0.19 -13.20 -3.72
N GLY A 255 -1.47 -12.79 -3.80
CA GLY A 255 -2.20 -12.73 -5.06
C GLY A 255 -1.55 -11.81 -6.09
N VAL A 256 -1.07 -10.64 -5.64
CA VAL A 256 -0.32 -9.69 -6.48
C VAL A 256 1.00 -10.28 -6.95
N LEU A 257 1.76 -10.95 -6.08
CA LEU A 257 3.01 -11.61 -6.47
C LEU A 257 2.76 -12.68 -7.55
N ALA A 258 1.73 -13.50 -7.38
CA ALA A 258 1.33 -14.51 -8.37
C ALA A 258 0.88 -13.88 -9.70
N GLU A 259 0.20 -12.73 -9.67
CA GLU A 259 -0.16 -11.96 -10.88
C GLU A 259 1.08 -11.45 -11.63
N ILE A 260 2.07 -10.91 -10.92
CA ILE A 260 3.35 -10.44 -11.49
C ILE A 260 4.07 -11.60 -12.18
N GLU A 261 4.12 -12.76 -11.51
CA GLU A 261 4.80 -13.95 -11.99
C GLU A 261 4.15 -14.54 -13.24
N ARG A 262 2.81 -14.55 -13.34
CA ARG A 262 2.10 -15.02 -14.54
C ARG A 262 2.17 -14.04 -15.72
N GLY A 263 2.53 -12.79 -15.46
CA GLY A 263 2.62 -11.73 -16.46
C GLY A 263 1.35 -10.92 -16.69
N ASP A 264 0.34 -11.11 -15.84
CA ASP A 264 -0.90 -10.34 -15.89
C ASP A 264 -0.67 -8.86 -15.47
N GLY A 265 0.44 -8.58 -14.78
CA GLY A 265 0.77 -7.28 -14.20
C GLY A 265 1.57 -6.30 -15.07
N GLU A 266 2.04 -6.67 -16.26
CA GLU A 266 3.02 -5.88 -17.04
C GLU A 266 2.61 -4.40 -17.23
N LYS A 267 1.33 -4.16 -17.54
CA LYS A 267 0.80 -2.80 -17.77
C LYS A 267 0.80 -1.92 -16.52
N ILE A 268 0.75 -2.50 -15.33
CA ILE A 268 0.66 -1.79 -14.05
C ILE A 268 2.06 -1.51 -13.48
N HIS A 269 3.00 -2.43 -13.70
CA HIS A 269 4.33 -2.46 -13.07
C HIS A 269 5.33 -3.22 -13.98
N PRO A 270 5.75 -2.60 -15.09
CA PRO A 270 6.55 -3.27 -16.12
C PRO A 270 7.92 -3.72 -15.61
N LEU A 271 8.53 -2.95 -14.71
CA LEU A 271 9.82 -3.28 -14.12
C LEU A 271 9.74 -4.55 -13.26
N ALA A 272 8.78 -4.65 -12.34
CA ALA A 272 8.61 -5.83 -11.50
C ALA A 272 8.40 -7.10 -12.35
N HIS A 273 7.60 -6.99 -13.41
CA HIS A 273 7.39 -8.08 -14.36
C HIS A 273 8.68 -8.50 -15.08
N THR A 274 9.48 -7.54 -15.54
CA THR A 274 10.76 -7.81 -16.23
C THR A 274 11.79 -8.47 -15.32
N LEU A 275 11.76 -8.15 -14.03
CA LEU A 275 12.73 -8.67 -13.05
C LEU A 275 12.39 -10.07 -12.54
N MET A 276 11.10 -10.43 -12.47
CA MET A 276 10.63 -11.68 -11.87
C MET A 276 11.27 -12.94 -12.48
N PRO A 277 11.42 -13.09 -13.81
CA PRO A 277 12.08 -14.27 -14.40
C PRO A 277 13.52 -14.51 -13.93
N GLY A 278 14.22 -13.45 -13.51
CA GLY A 278 15.59 -13.52 -12.99
C GLY A 278 15.69 -14.04 -11.55
N LEU A 279 14.58 -14.18 -10.84
CA LEU A 279 14.53 -14.50 -9.40
C LEU A 279 14.10 -15.95 -9.10
N LYS A 280 14.16 -16.85 -10.08
CA LYS A 280 13.74 -18.26 -9.92
C LYS A 280 14.33 -18.97 -8.69
N LYS A 281 15.59 -18.68 -8.35
CA LYS A 281 16.27 -19.28 -7.19
C LYS A 281 15.72 -18.78 -5.86
N SER A 282 15.28 -17.52 -5.82
CA SER A 282 14.84 -16.81 -4.61
C SER A 282 13.32 -16.71 -4.54
N ARG A 283 12.61 -17.46 -5.41
CA ARG A 283 11.15 -17.44 -5.54
C ARG A 283 10.45 -17.81 -4.24
N GLU A 284 10.79 -18.96 -3.66
CA GLU A 284 10.18 -19.42 -2.42
C GLU A 284 10.44 -18.45 -1.27
N ALA A 285 11.67 -17.95 -1.15
CA ALA A 285 12.04 -16.92 -0.19
C ALA A 285 11.20 -15.65 -0.37
N LEU A 286 10.96 -15.20 -1.60
CA LEU A 286 10.13 -14.02 -1.87
C LEU A 286 8.67 -14.24 -1.46
N TYR A 287 8.05 -15.37 -1.80
CA TYR A 287 6.69 -15.70 -1.36
C TYR A 287 6.57 -15.75 0.17
N VAL A 288 7.55 -16.37 0.84
CA VAL A 288 7.60 -16.40 2.31
C VAL A 288 7.79 -14.99 2.88
N ALA A 289 8.67 -14.17 2.31
CA ALA A 289 8.85 -12.79 2.75
C ALA A 289 7.57 -11.96 2.60
N VAL A 290 6.86 -12.08 1.48
CA VAL A 290 5.56 -11.41 1.26
C VAL A 290 4.53 -11.86 2.31
N LEU A 291 4.45 -13.14 2.64
CA LEU A 291 3.54 -13.63 3.68
C LEU A 291 3.90 -13.10 5.08
N LEU A 292 5.17 -12.80 5.33
CA LEU A 292 5.68 -12.50 6.68
C LEU A 292 5.95 -11.01 6.95
N HIS A 293 6.00 -10.14 5.94
CA HIS A 293 6.48 -8.77 6.09
C HIS A 293 5.77 -7.98 7.20
N ASP A 294 4.49 -8.23 7.38
CA ASP A 294 3.63 -7.56 8.37
C ASP A 294 3.15 -8.47 9.52
N ILE A 295 3.71 -9.67 9.66
CA ILE A 295 3.21 -10.70 10.61
C ILE A 295 3.29 -10.28 12.09
N ALA A 296 4.10 -9.26 12.38
CA ALA A 296 4.31 -8.76 13.73
C ALA A 296 3.58 -7.45 14.02
N LYS A 297 2.66 -6.98 13.16
CA LYS A 297 1.84 -5.81 13.48
C LYS A 297 1.03 -6.03 14.78
N GLY A 298 0.83 -4.93 15.53
CA GLY A 298 0.17 -4.96 16.84
C GLY A 298 1.06 -5.45 18.00
N ARG A 299 2.38 -5.60 17.77
CA ARG A 299 3.39 -5.81 18.82
C ARG A 299 3.83 -4.46 19.41
N PRO A 300 4.35 -4.44 20.65
CA PRO A 300 4.83 -3.20 21.28
C PRO A 300 6.17 -2.72 20.71
N GLU A 301 6.99 -3.62 20.16
CA GLU A 301 8.26 -3.32 19.49
C GLU A 301 8.04 -3.08 17.98
N ASP A 302 9.08 -2.60 17.28
CA ASP A 302 9.03 -2.43 15.84
C ASP A 302 8.66 -3.75 15.12
N HIS A 303 7.61 -3.70 14.31
CA HIS A 303 7.06 -4.87 13.67
C HIS A 303 8.00 -5.46 12.61
N SER A 304 8.82 -4.66 11.96
CA SER A 304 9.78 -5.14 10.96
C SER A 304 10.88 -5.94 11.64
N GLU A 305 11.43 -5.44 12.76
CA GLU A 305 12.44 -6.16 13.55
C GLU A 305 11.89 -7.45 14.18
N VAL A 306 10.70 -7.38 14.78
CA VAL A 306 10.04 -8.56 15.35
C VAL A 306 9.69 -9.56 14.26
N GLY A 307 9.22 -9.08 13.11
CA GLY A 307 8.93 -9.89 11.92
C GLY A 307 10.16 -10.64 11.43
N ALA A 308 11.32 -9.98 11.36
CA ALA A 308 12.58 -10.60 10.99
C ALA A 308 13.00 -11.70 11.98
N ARG A 309 12.83 -11.48 13.29
CA ARG A 309 13.05 -12.53 14.31
C ARG A 309 12.10 -13.71 14.15
N ILE A 310 10.84 -13.46 13.81
CA ILE A 310 9.87 -14.51 13.51
C ILE A 310 10.31 -15.30 12.27
N ALA A 311 10.70 -14.62 11.19
CA ALA A 311 11.19 -15.23 9.95
C ALA A 311 12.38 -16.16 10.21
N ARG A 312 13.42 -15.70 10.92
CA ARG A 312 14.60 -16.51 11.29
C ARG A 312 14.24 -17.79 12.04
N ARG A 313 13.15 -17.77 12.82
CA ARG A 313 12.67 -18.93 13.58
C ARG A 313 11.81 -19.90 12.76
N ILE A 314 11.03 -19.43 11.80
CA ILE A 314 10.05 -20.27 11.09
C ILE A 314 10.54 -20.79 9.73
N CYS A 315 11.38 -20.03 9.01
CA CYS A 315 11.88 -20.42 7.70
C CYS A 315 12.62 -21.76 7.71
N PRO A 316 13.46 -22.09 8.72
CA PRO A 316 14.12 -23.40 8.77
C PRO A 316 13.13 -24.57 8.90
N HIS A 317 12.00 -24.38 9.59
CA HIS A 317 10.96 -25.41 9.67
C HIS A 317 10.22 -25.59 8.34
N MET A 318 10.17 -24.54 7.51
CA MET A 318 9.63 -24.60 6.16
C MET A 318 10.59 -25.27 5.17
N GLY A 319 11.83 -25.60 5.59
CA GLY A 319 12.83 -26.22 4.71
C GLY A 319 13.71 -25.22 3.96
N LEU A 320 13.62 -23.93 4.25
CA LEU A 320 14.47 -22.90 3.64
C LEU A 320 15.92 -23.04 4.12
N SER A 321 16.86 -22.77 3.20
CA SER A 321 18.28 -22.72 3.54
C SER A 321 18.60 -21.57 4.50
N ALA A 322 19.79 -21.58 5.11
CA ALA A 322 20.22 -20.47 5.95
C ALA A 322 20.33 -19.14 5.17
N ALA A 323 20.73 -19.22 3.90
CA ALA A 323 20.82 -18.05 3.02
C ALA A 323 19.43 -17.50 2.66
N ASP A 324 18.47 -18.37 2.34
CA ASP A 324 17.09 -17.96 2.06
C ASP A 324 16.42 -17.41 3.32
N THR A 325 16.66 -18.04 4.47
CA THR A 325 16.14 -17.58 5.77
C THR A 325 16.62 -16.16 6.08
N GLU A 326 17.90 -15.86 5.87
CA GLU A 326 18.40 -14.50 6.10
C GLU A 326 17.90 -13.51 5.04
N THR A 327 17.71 -13.96 3.79
CA THR A 327 17.09 -13.14 2.75
C THR A 327 15.65 -12.77 3.12
N VAL A 328 14.85 -13.73 3.57
CA VAL A 328 13.49 -13.48 4.07
C VAL A 328 13.53 -12.51 5.25
N ALA A 329 14.38 -12.76 6.24
CA ALA A 329 14.46 -11.93 7.44
C ALA A 329 14.84 -10.49 7.09
N TRP A 330 15.83 -10.29 6.22
CA TRP A 330 16.25 -8.98 5.75
C TRP A 330 15.14 -8.25 4.98
N LEU A 331 14.42 -8.96 4.11
CA LEU A 331 13.28 -8.39 3.37
C LEU A 331 12.16 -7.95 4.32
N VAL A 332 11.81 -8.77 5.31
CA VAL A 332 10.81 -8.43 6.33
C VAL A 332 11.28 -7.23 7.16
N GLU A 333 12.55 -7.17 7.53
CA GLU A 333 13.12 -6.05 8.30
C GLU A 333 13.12 -4.73 7.51
N ASN A 334 13.35 -4.79 6.20
CA ASN A 334 13.54 -3.61 5.34
C ASN A 334 12.35 -3.31 4.41
N HIS A 335 11.21 -3.97 4.57
CA HIS A 335 10.09 -3.91 3.61
C HIS A 335 9.56 -2.47 3.38
N LEU A 336 9.66 -1.59 4.39
CA LEU A 336 9.25 -0.18 4.28
C LEU A 336 10.31 0.72 3.64
N VAL A 337 11.58 0.33 3.64
CA VAL A 337 12.71 1.21 3.31
C VAL A 337 12.59 1.76 1.89
N MET A 338 12.27 0.92 0.91
CA MET A 338 12.13 1.37 -0.47
C MET A 338 10.93 2.29 -0.67
N SER A 339 9.76 1.93 -0.11
CA SER A 339 8.54 2.74 -0.19
C SER A 339 8.73 4.13 0.41
N MET A 340 9.34 4.18 1.61
CA MET A 340 9.62 5.44 2.31
C MET A 340 10.65 6.27 1.57
N THR A 341 11.76 5.66 1.13
CA THR A 341 12.82 6.39 0.42
C THR A 341 12.31 6.99 -0.89
N ALA A 342 11.56 6.21 -1.68
CA ALA A 342 11.03 6.65 -2.97
C ALA A 342 10.03 7.81 -2.84
N GLN A 343 9.23 7.85 -1.77
CA GLN A 343 8.14 8.82 -1.62
C GLN A 343 8.55 10.06 -0.81
N THR A 344 9.43 9.92 0.18
CA THR A 344 9.71 11.03 1.12
C THR A 344 11.09 11.66 0.95
N ARG A 345 11.88 11.26 -0.05
CA ARG A 345 13.24 11.77 -0.30
C ARG A 345 13.40 12.23 -1.75
N ASP A 346 14.35 13.13 -1.96
CA ASP A 346 14.76 13.56 -3.30
C ASP A 346 15.63 12.48 -3.95
N LEU A 347 15.08 11.86 -5.00
CA LEU A 347 15.75 10.82 -5.78
C LEU A 347 16.83 11.37 -6.71
N ASN A 348 16.87 12.68 -6.93
CA ASN A 348 17.94 13.34 -7.66
C ASN A 348 19.13 13.69 -6.74
N ASP A 349 18.95 13.63 -5.41
CA ASP A 349 20.06 13.77 -4.47
C ASP A 349 20.87 12.46 -4.43
N ARG A 350 22.14 12.58 -4.80
CA ARG A 350 23.09 11.47 -4.80
C ARG A 350 23.20 10.81 -3.43
N LYS A 351 23.14 11.59 -2.34
CA LYS A 351 23.24 11.05 -0.98
C LYS A 351 22.09 10.08 -0.67
N THR A 352 20.89 10.36 -1.16
CA THR A 352 19.73 9.48 -1.04
C THR A 352 20.02 8.12 -1.68
N ILE A 353 20.56 8.11 -2.90
CA ILE A 353 20.87 6.88 -3.64
C ILE A 353 22.01 6.10 -2.97
N GLU A 354 23.04 6.79 -2.48
CA GLU A 354 24.16 6.18 -1.74
C GLU A 354 23.70 5.52 -0.43
N ASP A 355 22.89 6.21 0.36
CA ASP A 355 22.36 5.68 1.63
C ASP A 355 21.46 4.48 1.40
N PHE A 356 20.58 4.54 0.40
CA PHE A 356 19.73 3.42 0.04
C PHE A 356 20.54 2.23 -0.48
N ALA A 357 21.52 2.48 -1.35
CA ALA A 357 22.43 1.44 -1.85
C ALA A 357 23.24 0.79 -0.72
N ALA A 358 23.65 1.56 0.30
CA ALA A 358 24.37 1.04 1.47
C ALA A 358 23.52 0.09 2.32
N ILE A 359 22.19 0.28 2.36
CA ILE A 359 21.25 -0.64 3.01
C ILE A 359 21.02 -1.88 2.16
N VAL A 360 20.76 -1.70 0.86
CA VAL A 360 20.38 -2.79 -0.06
C VAL A 360 21.57 -3.72 -0.39
N GLN A 361 22.77 -3.15 -0.56
CA GLN A 361 24.05 -3.83 -0.75
C GLN A 361 24.23 -4.70 -2.01
N SER A 362 23.17 -5.22 -2.62
CA SER A 362 23.26 -6.07 -3.81
C SER A 362 22.09 -5.89 -4.77
N VAL A 363 22.35 -6.11 -6.06
CA VAL A 363 21.32 -6.05 -7.11
C VAL A 363 20.22 -7.09 -6.88
N GLU A 364 20.55 -8.25 -6.33
CA GLU A 364 19.53 -9.27 -6.02
C GLU A 364 18.58 -8.82 -4.90
N ARG A 365 19.10 -8.25 -3.81
CA ARG A 365 18.27 -7.65 -2.75
C ARG A 365 17.43 -6.49 -3.28
N LEU A 366 17.99 -5.66 -4.16
CA LEU A 366 17.27 -4.56 -4.80
C LEU A 366 16.03 -5.04 -5.57
N LYS A 367 16.19 -6.10 -6.36
CA LYS A 367 15.10 -6.73 -7.12
C LYS A 367 14.03 -7.32 -6.21
N LEU A 368 14.44 -8.07 -5.19
CA LEU A 368 13.52 -8.69 -4.23
C LEU A 368 12.72 -7.64 -3.44
N LEU A 369 13.41 -6.60 -2.95
CA LEU A 369 12.78 -5.51 -2.18
C LEU A 369 11.81 -4.72 -3.03
N LEU A 370 12.14 -4.43 -4.30
CA LEU A 370 11.23 -3.78 -5.23
C LEU A 370 9.94 -4.60 -5.41
N ILE A 371 10.05 -5.90 -5.69
CA ILE A 371 8.84 -6.72 -5.92
C ILE A 371 7.99 -6.80 -4.65
N LEU A 372 8.61 -7.02 -3.48
CA LEU A 372 7.91 -7.00 -2.19
C LEU A 372 7.18 -5.66 -1.97
N THR A 373 7.86 -4.54 -2.22
CA THR A 373 7.29 -3.19 -2.07
C THR A 373 6.09 -2.98 -2.98
N VAL A 374 6.15 -3.45 -4.23
CA VAL A 374 5.01 -3.35 -5.13
C VAL A 374 3.85 -4.22 -4.66
N CYS A 375 4.12 -5.43 -4.17
CA CYS A 375 3.10 -6.33 -3.63
C CYS A 375 2.40 -5.70 -2.41
N ASP A 376 3.16 -5.10 -1.50
CA ASP A 376 2.66 -4.39 -0.31
C ASP A 376 1.73 -3.23 -0.73
N ILE A 377 2.23 -2.26 -1.49
CA ILE A 377 1.45 -1.06 -1.88
C ILE A 377 0.16 -1.45 -2.63
N ARG A 378 0.22 -2.45 -3.52
CA ARG A 378 -0.98 -2.95 -4.23
C ARG A 378 -1.94 -3.71 -3.32
N GLY A 379 -1.44 -4.40 -2.30
CA GLY A 379 -2.22 -5.15 -1.32
C GLY A 379 -2.95 -4.27 -0.31
N VAL A 380 -2.60 -2.98 -0.17
CA VAL A 380 -3.24 -2.05 0.78
C VAL A 380 -4.71 -1.78 0.45
N GLY A 381 -5.03 -1.54 -0.83
CA GLY A 381 -6.38 -1.19 -1.25
C GLY A 381 -6.48 -0.49 -2.60
N PRO A 382 -7.71 -0.33 -3.15
CA PRO A 382 -7.95 0.39 -4.39
C PRO A 382 -7.47 1.85 -4.31
N GLY A 383 -6.88 2.35 -5.40
CA GLY A 383 -6.43 3.74 -5.50
C GLY A 383 -5.14 4.09 -4.75
N VAL A 384 -4.56 3.16 -3.97
CA VAL A 384 -3.30 3.39 -3.24
C VAL A 384 -2.09 3.32 -4.17
N TRP A 385 -2.06 2.33 -5.06
CA TRP A 385 -1.08 2.25 -6.15
C TRP A 385 -1.49 3.20 -7.27
N ASN A 386 -0.55 4.04 -7.72
CA ASN A 386 -0.72 4.90 -8.88
C ASN A 386 0.58 4.94 -9.70
N GLY A 387 0.49 5.49 -10.91
CA GLY A 387 1.62 5.58 -11.82
C GLY A 387 2.83 6.33 -11.25
N TRP A 388 2.57 7.36 -10.44
CA TRP A 388 3.58 8.23 -9.84
C TRP A 388 4.44 7.46 -8.84
N LYS A 389 3.81 6.73 -7.91
CA LYS A 389 4.51 5.82 -7.00
C LYS A 389 5.31 4.77 -7.78
N GLY A 390 4.72 4.23 -8.85
CA GLY A 390 5.43 3.32 -9.76
C GLY A 390 6.68 3.95 -10.39
N GLN A 391 6.60 5.23 -10.77
CA GLN A 391 7.73 5.97 -11.34
C GLN A 391 8.83 6.23 -10.31
N LEU A 392 8.47 6.67 -9.11
CA LEU A 392 9.43 6.88 -8.01
C LEU A 392 10.21 5.60 -7.69
N LEU A 393 9.51 4.46 -7.62
CA LEU A 393 10.16 3.16 -7.40
C LEU A 393 11.10 2.75 -8.56
N ARG A 394 10.72 3.03 -9.81
CA ARG A 394 11.58 2.78 -10.99
C ARG A 394 12.82 3.66 -10.97
N THR A 395 12.66 4.96 -10.72
CA THR A 395 13.78 5.90 -10.62
C THR A 395 14.76 5.45 -9.54
N LEU A 396 14.27 5.17 -8.32
CA LEU A 396 15.11 4.68 -7.24
C LEU A 396 15.82 3.37 -7.62
N TYR A 397 15.13 2.43 -8.26
CA TYR A 397 15.73 1.17 -8.71
C TYR A 397 16.89 1.42 -9.69
N TYR A 398 16.68 2.17 -10.78
CA TYR A 398 17.69 2.34 -11.81
C TYR A 398 18.91 3.13 -11.33
N GLU A 399 18.69 4.20 -10.56
CA GLU A 399 19.78 4.98 -9.97
C GLU A 399 20.63 4.13 -9.01
N THR A 400 19.97 3.27 -8.23
CA THR A 400 20.65 2.35 -7.30
C THR A 400 21.36 1.22 -8.03
N GLU A 401 20.75 0.63 -9.06
CA GLU A 401 21.33 -0.44 -9.86
C GLU A 401 22.62 0.04 -10.56
N LEU A 402 22.60 1.25 -11.12
CA LEU A 402 23.77 1.88 -11.73
C LEU A 402 24.91 2.06 -10.72
N LEU A 403 24.59 2.38 -9.45
CA LEU A 403 25.58 2.47 -8.36
C LEU A 403 26.15 1.10 -7.99
N LEU A 404 25.30 0.11 -7.77
CA LEU A 404 25.72 -1.24 -7.36
C LEU A 404 26.51 -1.99 -8.44
N THR A 405 26.31 -1.66 -9.71
CA THR A 405 27.03 -2.27 -10.85
C THR A 405 28.33 -1.54 -11.21
N GLY A 406 28.70 -0.48 -10.48
CA GLY A 406 29.92 0.30 -10.71
C GLY A 406 29.81 1.28 -11.88
N GLY A 407 28.61 1.60 -12.34
CA GLY A 407 28.36 2.52 -13.44
C GLY A 407 28.58 4.00 -13.11
N PHE A 408 28.80 4.34 -11.84
CA PHE A 408 29.28 5.66 -11.45
C PHE A 408 30.81 5.65 -11.38
N SER A 409 31.43 6.14 -12.44
CA SER A 409 32.78 6.71 -12.34
C SER A 409 32.77 7.81 -11.26
N GLU A 410 33.83 7.90 -10.46
CA GLU A 410 34.09 8.96 -9.46
C GLU A 410 34.30 10.35 -10.13
N VAL A 411 33.51 10.66 -11.16
CA VAL A 411 33.53 11.96 -11.84
C VAL A 411 33.05 13.01 -10.86
N SER A 412 33.86 14.05 -10.70
CA SER A 412 33.52 15.16 -9.82
C SER A 412 32.23 15.84 -10.27
N ARG A 413 31.50 16.45 -9.33
CA ARG A 413 30.25 17.17 -9.63
C ARG A 413 30.46 18.30 -10.66
N ALA A 414 31.63 18.94 -10.63
CA ALA A 414 32.00 19.97 -11.58
C ALA A 414 32.09 19.43 -13.02
N GLU A 415 32.74 18.27 -13.20
CA GLU A 415 32.84 17.59 -14.50
C GLU A 415 31.47 17.13 -15.02
N ARG A 416 30.61 16.56 -14.15
CA ARG A 416 29.24 16.19 -14.53
C ARG A 416 28.42 17.40 -14.98
N THR A 417 28.57 18.52 -14.28
CA THR A 417 27.86 19.76 -14.65
C THR A 417 28.38 20.30 -15.97
N ALA A 418 29.68 20.28 -16.20
CA ALA A 418 30.28 20.68 -17.47
C ALA A 418 29.76 19.81 -18.63
N ALA A 419 29.76 18.49 -18.46
CA ALA A 419 29.21 17.55 -19.44
C ALA A 419 27.70 17.76 -19.69
N ALA A 420 26.91 18.06 -18.65
CA ALA A 420 25.50 18.40 -18.81
C ALA A 420 25.30 19.71 -19.60
N ARG A 421 26.11 20.74 -19.34
CA ARG A 421 26.10 22.00 -20.10
C ARG A 421 26.46 21.79 -21.56
N GLU A 422 27.47 20.96 -21.83
CA GLU A 422 27.90 20.63 -23.19
C GLU A 422 26.80 19.89 -23.96
N ARG A 423 26.23 18.84 -23.38
CA ARG A 423 25.08 18.11 -23.97
C ARG A 423 23.89 19.02 -24.27
N LEU A 424 23.56 19.94 -23.36
CA LEU A 424 22.50 20.93 -23.61
C LEU A 424 22.86 21.89 -24.76
N ALA A 425 24.11 22.35 -24.81
CA ALA A 425 24.57 23.21 -25.89
C ALA A 425 24.54 22.52 -27.26
N GLU A 426 24.94 21.25 -27.31
CA GLU A 426 24.87 20.41 -28.51
C GLU A 426 23.42 20.19 -28.97
N ALA A 427 22.53 19.87 -28.04
CA ALA A 427 21.10 19.67 -28.36
C ALA A 427 20.40 20.97 -28.82
N LEU A 428 20.97 22.13 -28.50
CA LEU A 428 20.53 23.45 -28.96
C LEU A 428 21.35 23.97 -30.15
N ALA A 429 22.00 23.09 -30.92
CA ALA A 429 22.85 23.49 -32.06
C ALA A 429 22.12 24.32 -33.13
N ASP A 430 20.82 24.08 -33.33
CA ASP A 430 20.00 24.81 -34.31
C ASP A 430 19.65 26.25 -33.88
N TRP A 431 19.93 26.61 -32.64
CA TRP A 431 19.70 27.97 -32.14
C TRP A 431 20.84 28.90 -32.53
N SER A 432 20.54 30.19 -32.68
CA SER A 432 21.60 31.19 -32.88
C SER A 432 22.62 31.12 -31.73
N GLU A 433 23.91 31.32 -32.04
CA GLU A 433 24.99 31.17 -31.05
C GLU A 433 24.74 32.04 -29.80
N LYS A 434 24.21 33.26 -30.01
CA LYS A 434 23.84 34.18 -28.93
C LYS A 434 22.72 33.62 -28.04
N ALA A 435 21.67 33.06 -28.63
CA ALA A 435 20.56 32.47 -27.88
C ALA A 435 20.99 31.22 -27.13
N ARG A 436 21.80 30.35 -27.77
CA ARG A 436 22.36 29.15 -27.15
C ARG A 436 23.24 29.48 -25.94
N LYS A 437 24.20 30.39 -26.10
CA LYS A 437 25.09 30.84 -25.00
C LYS A 437 24.29 31.44 -23.84
N ARG A 438 23.29 32.27 -24.15
CA ARG A 438 22.40 32.84 -23.13
C ARG A 438 21.69 31.73 -22.36
N TYR A 439 21.01 30.81 -23.06
CA TYR A 439 20.19 29.79 -22.42
C TYR A 439 21.00 28.81 -21.56
N VAL A 440 22.13 28.32 -22.07
CA VAL A 440 23.04 27.44 -21.29
C VAL A 440 23.57 28.15 -20.04
N GLY A 441 23.75 29.48 -20.10
CA GLY A 441 24.15 30.31 -18.96
C GLY A 441 23.03 30.66 -17.97
N LEU A 442 21.74 30.43 -18.31
CA LEU A 442 20.62 30.79 -17.43
C LEU A 442 20.52 29.88 -16.20
N HIS A 443 20.97 28.64 -16.30
CA HIS A 443 20.72 27.63 -15.29
C HIS A 443 21.93 27.36 -14.39
N TYR A 444 21.67 27.27 -13.09
CA TYR A 444 22.65 26.78 -12.11
C TYR A 444 22.83 25.27 -12.20
N GLU A 445 23.87 24.79 -11.54
CA GLU A 445 24.29 23.38 -11.57
C GLU A 445 23.16 22.42 -11.15
N ASN A 446 22.30 22.82 -10.21
CA ASN A 446 21.21 21.96 -9.72
C ASN A 446 20.31 21.53 -10.88
N TYR A 447 19.74 22.52 -11.59
CA TYR A 447 18.85 22.29 -12.72
C TYR A 447 19.46 21.38 -13.79
N LEU A 448 20.73 21.63 -14.14
CA LEU A 448 21.42 20.88 -15.19
C LEU A 448 21.65 19.40 -14.84
N LEU A 449 21.71 19.10 -13.54
CA LEU A 449 21.94 17.75 -13.03
C LEU A 449 20.65 17.00 -12.69
N THR A 450 19.56 17.71 -12.34
CA THR A 450 18.29 17.10 -11.90
C THR A 450 17.24 17.00 -13.00
N VAL A 451 17.27 17.90 -14.00
CA VAL A 451 16.27 17.90 -15.08
C VAL A 451 16.81 17.13 -16.28
N ASP A 452 16.05 16.18 -16.79
CA ASP A 452 16.45 15.41 -17.97
C ASP A 452 16.51 16.26 -19.24
N LEU A 453 17.42 15.91 -20.16
CA LEU A 453 17.67 16.69 -21.38
C LEU A 453 16.40 17.01 -22.21
N PRO A 454 15.45 16.08 -22.44
CA PRO A 454 14.22 16.40 -23.16
C PRO A 454 13.39 17.51 -22.49
N ASP A 455 13.34 17.53 -21.15
CA ASP A 455 12.65 18.58 -20.41
C ASP A 455 13.47 19.87 -20.34
N GLN A 456 14.81 19.79 -20.31
CA GLN A 456 15.66 20.98 -20.46
C GLN A 456 15.39 21.71 -21.78
N LEU A 457 15.22 20.97 -22.89
CA LEU A 457 14.89 21.52 -24.20
C LEU A 457 13.49 22.12 -24.25
N ARG A 458 12.50 21.45 -23.65
CA ARG A 458 11.13 21.96 -23.55
C ARG A 458 11.06 23.24 -22.74
N HIS A 459 11.75 23.31 -21.60
CA HIS A 459 11.88 24.54 -20.81
C HIS A 459 12.57 25.65 -21.61
N ALA A 460 13.52 25.29 -22.48
CA ALA A 460 14.21 26.26 -23.32
C ALA A 460 13.26 26.93 -24.28
N GLU A 461 12.47 26.13 -24.97
CA GLU A 461 11.44 26.63 -25.88
C GLU A 461 10.43 27.50 -25.12
N PHE A 462 9.95 27.04 -23.97
CA PHE A 462 8.99 27.78 -23.16
C PHE A 462 9.50 29.15 -22.71
N ILE A 463 10.74 29.24 -22.21
CA ILE A 463 11.35 30.52 -21.83
C ILE A 463 11.53 31.41 -23.07
N ARG A 464 11.95 30.84 -24.20
CA ARG A 464 12.13 31.58 -25.46
C ARG A 464 10.82 32.17 -25.95
N GLU A 465 9.74 31.40 -25.95
CA GLU A 465 8.40 31.85 -26.35
C GLU A 465 7.85 32.93 -25.41
N ALA A 466 8.02 32.75 -24.09
CA ALA A 466 7.62 33.74 -23.11
C ALA A 466 8.38 35.06 -23.27
N ASP A 467 9.70 34.99 -23.45
CA ASP A 467 10.57 36.15 -23.69
C ASP A 467 10.16 36.87 -24.99
N ALA A 468 9.93 36.13 -26.08
CA ALA A 468 9.49 36.67 -27.36
C ALA A 468 8.12 37.36 -27.28
N ALA A 469 7.22 36.83 -26.45
CA ALA A 469 5.90 37.41 -26.19
C ALA A 469 5.91 38.54 -25.13
N GLY A 470 7.07 38.85 -24.53
CA GLY A 470 7.19 39.85 -23.46
C GLY A 470 6.46 39.47 -22.17
N LYS A 471 6.19 38.18 -21.94
CA LYS A 471 5.47 37.69 -20.77
C LYS A 471 6.42 37.56 -19.58
N LYS A 472 6.16 38.31 -18.50
CA LYS A 472 6.87 38.19 -17.22
C LYS A 472 6.42 37.00 -16.38
N LEU A 473 5.25 36.46 -16.70
CA LEU A 473 4.60 35.35 -16.03
C LEU A 473 3.93 34.48 -17.09
N ALA A 474 4.21 33.19 -17.06
CA ALA A 474 3.64 32.22 -17.98
C ALA A 474 3.55 30.83 -17.33
N THR A 475 2.60 30.03 -17.80
CA THR A 475 2.46 28.62 -17.43
C THR A 475 2.50 27.70 -18.64
N MET A 476 3.09 26.52 -18.46
CA MET A 476 3.10 25.42 -19.44
C MET A 476 2.58 24.15 -18.78
N ILE A 477 1.90 23.30 -19.57
CA ILE A 477 1.26 22.08 -19.07
C ILE A 477 1.73 20.87 -19.86
N LYS A 478 2.09 19.80 -19.15
CA LYS A 478 2.41 18.49 -19.71
C LYS A 478 1.61 17.42 -18.95
N THR A 479 0.94 16.55 -19.67
CA THR A 479 0.17 15.44 -19.09
C THR A 479 1.01 14.17 -19.07
N HIS A 480 1.03 13.48 -17.94
CA HIS A 480 1.73 12.21 -17.73
C HIS A 480 0.70 11.14 -17.37
N GLN A 481 0.04 10.60 -18.40
CA GLN A 481 -1.10 9.69 -18.21
C GLN A 481 -0.70 8.40 -17.48
N PHE A 482 0.46 7.83 -17.83
CA PHE A 482 0.95 6.61 -17.22
C PHE A 482 1.32 6.80 -15.76
N GLU A 483 1.94 7.93 -15.43
CA GLU A 483 2.35 8.34 -14.08
C GLU A 483 1.18 8.88 -13.25
N ALA A 484 -0.02 8.98 -13.82
CA ALA A 484 -1.21 9.51 -13.16
C ALA A 484 -1.04 10.94 -12.59
N VAL A 485 -0.19 11.77 -13.21
CA VAL A 485 0.05 13.17 -12.81
C VAL A 485 -0.09 14.14 -13.99
N THR A 486 -0.30 15.41 -13.66
CA THR A 486 -0.25 16.53 -14.61
C THR A 486 0.78 17.52 -14.10
N GLU A 487 1.70 17.90 -14.97
CA GLU A 487 2.78 18.84 -14.69
C GLU A 487 2.36 20.25 -15.09
N ILE A 488 2.63 21.21 -14.21
CA ILE A 488 2.46 22.64 -14.45
C ILE A 488 3.81 23.31 -14.19
N THR A 489 4.46 23.78 -15.26
CA THR A 489 5.67 24.58 -15.19
C THR A 489 5.29 26.06 -15.11
N VAL A 490 5.79 26.78 -14.11
CA VAL A 490 5.53 28.20 -13.87
C VAL A 490 6.83 28.98 -14.10
N LEU A 491 6.80 29.95 -15.01
CA LEU A 491 7.88 30.93 -15.19
C LEU A 491 7.43 32.27 -14.61
N ALA A 492 8.10 32.76 -13.58
CA ALA A 492 7.74 34.01 -12.89
C ALA A 492 8.98 34.78 -12.40
N GLN A 493 8.82 36.02 -11.94
CA GLN A 493 9.87 36.67 -11.14
C GLN A 493 9.97 35.97 -9.79
N ASP A 494 11.19 35.64 -9.37
CA ASP A 494 11.40 34.96 -8.11
C ASP A 494 11.25 35.94 -6.94
N HIS A 495 10.54 35.53 -5.90
CA HIS A 495 10.36 36.31 -4.69
C HIS A 495 9.99 35.40 -3.50
N PRO A 496 10.26 35.85 -2.26
CA PRO A 496 9.82 35.13 -1.07
C PRO A 496 8.33 34.79 -1.14
N ARG A 497 7.96 33.57 -0.75
CA ARG A 497 6.59 33.02 -0.78
C ARG A 497 6.01 32.67 -2.17
N LEU A 498 6.76 32.73 -3.26
CA LEU A 498 6.25 32.31 -4.59
C LEU A 498 5.63 30.90 -4.55
N LEU A 499 6.35 29.91 -3.99
CA LEU A 499 5.84 28.55 -3.85
C LEU A 499 4.58 28.46 -2.97
N SER A 500 4.50 29.25 -1.90
CA SER A 500 3.31 29.31 -1.04
C SER A 500 2.07 29.78 -1.80
N VAL A 501 2.26 30.78 -2.68
CA VAL A 501 1.20 31.30 -3.55
C VAL A 501 0.78 30.25 -4.59
N ILE A 502 1.74 29.61 -5.23
CA ILE A 502 1.49 28.53 -6.20
C ILE A 502 0.73 27.38 -5.53
N ALA A 503 1.18 26.93 -4.36
CA ALA A 503 0.52 25.88 -3.59
C ALA A 503 -0.92 26.25 -3.20
N GLY A 504 -1.12 27.49 -2.74
CA GLY A 504 -2.45 28.03 -2.43
C GLY A 504 -3.38 28.04 -3.65
N ALA A 505 -2.87 28.45 -4.82
CA ALA A 505 -3.63 28.47 -6.06
C ALA A 505 -3.99 27.05 -6.54
N CYS A 506 -3.07 26.09 -6.43
CA CYS A 506 -3.35 24.67 -6.71
C CYS A 506 -4.48 24.14 -5.82
N VAL A 507 -4.41 24.36 -4.51
CA VAL A 507 -5.47 23.96 -3.57
C VAL A 507 -6.80 24.64 -3.90
N ALA A 508 -6.78 25.95 -4.17
CA ALA A 508 -7.97 26.72 -4.53
C ALA A 508 -8.60 26.26 -5.86
N ALA A 509 -7.80 25.69 -6.77
CA ALA A 509 -8.30 25.06 -7.99
C ALA A 509 -8.74 23.60 -7.78
N GLY A 510 -8.40 22.97 -6.65
CA GLY A 510 -8.69 21.56 -6.35
C GLY A 510 -7.63 20.62 -6.91
N GLY A 511 -6.40 21.12 -7.07
CA GLY A 511 -5.20 20.34 -7.31
C GLY A 511 -4.66 19.74 -6.01
N ASN A 512 -4.25 18.48 -6.08
CA ASN A 512 -3.46 17.84 -5.05
C ASN A 512 -2.01 17.78 -5.52
N ILE A 513 -1.10 18.51 -4.87
CA ILE A 513 0.32 18.53 -5.23
C ILE A 513 0.96 17.25 -4.69
N VAL A 514 1.73 16.55 -5.52
CA VAL A 514 2.49 15.35 -5.12
C VAL A 514 3.99 15.60 -5.08
N ASP A 515 4.48 16.57 -5.84
CA ASP A 515 5.89 16.90 -5.92
C ASP A 515 6.08 18.31 -6.49
N ALA A 516 7.18 18.96 -6.11
CA ALA A 516 7.56 20.29 -6.59
C ALA A 516 9.08 20.45 -6.68
N GLN A 517 9.54 20.83 -7.87
CA GLN A 517 10.94 21.19 -8.13
C GLN A 517 11.07 22.68 -8.39
N ILE A 518 11.95 23.35 -7.66
CA ILE A 518 12.07 24.80 -7.62
C ILE A 518 13.43 25.20 -8.17
N PHE A 519 13.43 26.07 -9.18
CA PHE A 519 14.67 26.50 -9.82
C PHE A 519 14.67 28.00 -10.07
N THR A 520 15.59 28.71 -9.43
CA THR A 520 15.88 30.10 -9.77
C THR A 520 16.90 30.17 -10.90
N THR A 521 16.61 30.94 -11.94
CA THR A 521 17.54 31.23 -13.04
C THR A 521 18.50 32.36 -12.66
N ALA A 522 19.64 32.44 -13.36
CA ALA A 522 20.66 33.47 -13.13
C ALA A 522 20.16 34.91 -13.40
N ASP A 523 19.01 35.08 -14.06
CA ASP A 523 18.36 36.37 -14.26
C ASP A 523 17.23 36.67 -13.27
N GLY A 524 17.14 35.91 -12.17
CA GLY A 524 16.22 36.18 -11.05
C GLY A 524 14.78 35.75 -11.29
N ARG A 525 14.56 34.80 -12.21
CA ARG A 525 13.24 34.20 -12.46
C ARG A 525 13.14 32.82 -11.83
N ALA A 526 11.96 32.45 -11.39
CA ALA A 526 11.65 31.08 -10.99
C ALA A 526 11.17 30.30 -12.21
N LEU A 527 11.61 29.05 -12.33
CA LEU A 527 11.14 28.04 -13.27
C LEU A 527 10.72 26.82 -12.47
N ASP A 528 9.52 26.90 -11.88
CA ASP A 528 9.04 25.91 -10.92
C ASP A 528 8.19 24.87 -11.63
N THR A 529 8.44 23.60 -11.33
CA THR A 529 7.67 22.48 -11.87
C THR A 529 6.84 21.86 -10.76
N ILE A 530 5.52 21.94 -10.89
CA ILE A 530 4.56 21.41 -9.91
C ILE A 530 3.84 20.21 -10.51
N LEU A 531 3.90 19.07 -9.83
CA LEU A 531 3.17 17.88 -10.19
C LEU A 531 1.90 17.79 -9.37
N ILE A 532 0.75 17.74 -10.05
CA ILE A 532 -0.55 17.52 -9.41
C ILE A 532 -1.14 16.18 -9.81
N SER A 533 -1.87 15.53 -8.89
CA SER A 533 -2.62 14.30 -9.19
C SER A 533 -3.66 14.55 -10.29
N ARG A 534 -3.83 13.58 -11.19
CA ARG A 534 -4.92 13.57 -12.17
C ARG A 534 -6.25 13.28 -11.51
N GLU A 535 -7.31 13.90 -12.02
CA GLU A 535 -8.70 13.63 -11.64
C GLU A 535 -9.48 12.96 -12.79
N PHE A 536 -8.97 13.07 -14.03
CA PHE A 536 -9.59 12.55 -15.23
C PHE A 536 -8.66 11.59 -15.99
N ASP A 537 -9.28 10.58 -16.60
CA ASP A 537 -8.56 9.58 -17.41
C ASP A 537 -8.00 10.17 -18.71
N ARG A 538 -8.73 11.12 -19.33
CA ARG A 538 -8.42 11.70 -20.64
C ARG A 538 -7.52 12.93 -20.52
N ASP A 539 -6.46 12.95 -21.33
CA ASP A 539 -5.50 14.06 -21.36
C ASP A 539 -6.11 15.41 -21.72
N GLU A 540 -7.13 15.46 -22.58
CA GLU A 540 -7.78 16.73 -22.93
C GLU A 540 -8.49 17.36 -21.73
N ASP A 541 -9.18 16.55 -20.93
CA ASP A 541 -9.90 17.01 -19.74
C ASP A 541 -8.91 17.47 -18.66
N GLU A 542 -7.80 16.74 -18.49
CA GLU A 542 -6.71 17.13 -17.61
C GLU A 542 -6.03 18.42 -18.07
N ARG A 543 -5.74 18.60 -19.37
CA ARG A 543 -5.17 19.85 -19.91
C ARG A 543 -6.11 21.02 -19.66
N ARG A 544 -7.42 20.85 -19.81
CA ARG A 544 -8.41 21.90 -19.48
C ARG A 544 -8.42 22.21 -17.99
N ARG A 545 -8.34 21.20 -17.11
CA ARG A 545 -8.25 21.38 -15.65
C ARG A 545 -6.97 22.12 -15.27
N ALA A 546 -5.81 21.62 -15.69
CA ALA A 546 -4.51 22.23 -15.44
C ALA A 546 -4.43 23.64 -16.05
N GLY A 547 -5.06 23.90 -17.20
CA GLY A 547 -5.17 25.25 -17.76
C GLY A 547 -5.96 26.23 -16.90
N ARG A 548 -6.95 25.75 -16.14
CA ARG A 548 -7.61 26.56 -15.11
C ARG A 548 -6.71 26.79 -13.89
N VAL A 549 -5.94 25.79 -13.47
CA VAL A 549 -4.97 25.90 -12.37
C VAL A 549 -3.89 26.92 -12.74
N GLY A 550 -3.27 26.79 -13.91
CA GLY A 550 -2.26 27.71 -14.44
C GLY A 550 -2.77 29.15 -14.54
N ARG A 551 -3.97 29.36 -15.10
CA ARG A 551 -4.59 30.69 -15.11
C ARG A 551 -4.83 31.26 -13.71
N LEU A 552 -5.25 30.43 -12.76
CA LEU A 552 -5.44 30.90 -11.39
C LEU A 552 -4.11 31.28 -10.73
N ILE A 553 -3.04 30.51 -10.96
CA ILE A 553 -1.69 30.87 -10.54
C ILE A 553 -1.31 32.23 -11.14
N GLU A 554 -1.54 32.42 -12.44
CA GLU A 554 -1.25 33.68 -13.13
C GLU A 554 -2.05 34.86 -12.57
N ASP A 555 -3.34 34.68 -12.31
CA ASP A 555 -4.22 35.71 -11.78
C ASP A 555 -3.87 36.09 -10.33
N VAL A 556 -3.47 35.13 -9.50
CA VAL A 556 -3.06 35.40 -8.12
C VAL A 556 -1.70 36.11 -8.10
N LEU A 557 -0.71 35.63 -8.85
CA LEU A 557 0.63 36.24 -8.90
C LEU A 557 0.62 37.63 -9.55
N SER A 558 -0.34 37.91 -10.43
CA SER A 558 -0.55 39.25 -11.00
C SER A 558 -1.43 40.16 -10.14
N GLY A 559 -1.90 39.70 -8.96
CA GLY A 559 -2.71 40.49 -8.04
C GLY A 559 -4.16 40.70 -8.45
N LYS A 560 -4.66 39.95 -9.44
CA LYS A 560 -6.07 40.01 -9.89
C LYS A 560 -7.03 39.20 -9.01
N SER A 561 -6.51 38.24 -8.24
CA SER A 561 -7.28 37.36 -7.35
C SER A 561 -6.61 37.23 -5.99
N TRP A 562 -7.40 36.99 -4.93
CA TRP A 562 -6.91 36.88 -3.55
C TRP A 562 -7.18 35.49 -2.95
N LEU A 563 -6.14 34.83 -2.44
CA LEU A 563 -6.16 33.40 -2.07
C LEU A 563 -6.99 33.04 -0.83
N PRO A 564 -6.90 33.76 0.31
CA PRO A 564 -7.55 33.29 1.54
C PRO A 564 -9.07 33.15 1.44
N GLU A 565 -9.75 34.06 0.74
CA GLU A 565 -11.19 33.94 0.48
C GLU A 565 -11.57 32.70 -0.35
N MET A 566 -10.69 32.24 -1.24
CA MET A 566 -10.95 31.09 -2.11
C MET A 566 -10.76 29.77 -1.39
N ILE A 567 -9.77 29.69 -0.49
CA ILE A 567 -9.50 28.51 0.32
C ILE A 567 -10.62 28.33 1.36
N GLU A 568 -11.05 29.42 2.02
CA GLU A 568 -12.16 29.40 3.00
C GLU A 568 -13.49 28.93 2.39
N LYS A 569 -13.79 29.32 1.14
CA LYS A 569 -15.01 28.89 0.45
C LYS A 569 -15.01 27.38 0.12
N ARG A 570 -13.84 26.73 0.08
CA ARG A 570 -13.68 25.30 -0.22
C ARG A 570 -13.44 24.42 0.99
N THR A 571 -13.06 24.97 2.14
CA THR A 571 -12.90 24.23 3.41
C THR A 571 -14.25 23.90 4.05
N LYS A 572 -15.07 23.09 3.36
CA LYS A 572 -16.04 22.26 4.07
C LYS A 572 -15.27 21.12 4.75
N PRO A 573 -15.28 20.99 6.08
CA PRO A 573 -14.56 19.91 6.75
C PRO A 573 -15.06 18.56 6.22
N ARG A 574 -14.15 17.73 5.70
CA ARG A 574 -14.45 16.33 5.39
C ARG A 574 -15.00 15.68 6.67
N ARG A 575 -16.16 15.01 6.58
CA ARG A 575 -16.68 14.15 7.67
C ARG A 575 -15.60 13.11 7.98
N GLY A 576 -14.90 13.25 9.11
CA GLY A 576 -13.78 12.38 9.50
C GLY A 576 -12.54 13.11 10.04
N ALA A 577 -12.30 14.39 9.70
CA ALA A 577 -11.09 15.11 10.13
C ALA A 577 -10.95 15.27 11.66
N LYS A 578 -12.05 15.15 12.42
CA LYS A 578 -12.03 15.21 13.90
C LYS A 578 -11.67 13.88 14.58
N VAL A 579 -11.57 12.78 13.82
CA VAL A 579 -11.40 11.43 14.37
C VAL A 579 -9.93 11.15 14.69
N PHE A 580 -9.00 11.76 13.98
CA PHE A 580 -7.56 11.55 14.20
C PHE A 580 -6.93 12.74 14.91
N ARG A 581 -6.07 12.45 15.89
CA ARG A 581 -5.18 13.42 16.51
C ARG A 581 -3.76 12.99 16.21
N ILE A 582 -3.20 13.54 15.14
CA ILE A 582 -1.78 13.39 14.81
C ILE A 582 -1.12 14.69 15.28
N PRO A 583 -0.31 14.66 16.35
CA PRO A 583 0.40 15.86 16.78
C PRO A 583 1.37 16.27 15.67
N PRO A 584 1.36 17.54 15.23
CA PRO A 584 2.31 18.00 14.23
C PRO A 584 3.73 17.92 14.77
N ARG A 585 4.67 17.48 13.93
CA ARG A 585 6.09 17.37 14.27
C ARG A 585 6.92 17.87 13.10
N ALA A 586 7.93 18.68 13.38
CA ALA A 586 8.93 19.11 12.41
C ALA A 586 10.32 18.65 12.86
N GLU A 587 11.05 17.98 11.97
CA GLU A 587 12.42 17.52 12.22
C GLU A 587 13.37 18.04 11.16
N ILE A 588 14.58 18.42 11.60
CA ILE A 588 15.65 18.85 10.71
C ILE A 588 16.73 17.78 10.70
N ARG A 589 17.05 17.25 9.53
CA ARG A 589 17.97 16.13 9.33
C ARG A 589 19.06 16.49 8.33
N ASN A 590 20.10 17.16 8.81
CA ASN A 590 21.24 17.57 7.98
C ASN A 590 22.10 16.39 7.47
N THR A 591 21.90 15.16 7.95
CA THR A 591 22.66 13.99 7.46
C THR A 591 22.12 13.40 6.15
N LEU A 592 20.90 13.77 5.76
CA LEU A 592 20.20 13.20 4.61
C LEU A 592 20.62 13.79 3.27
N SER A 593 21.25 14.96 3.28
CA SER A 593 21.79 15.60 2.09
C SER A 593 23.15 16.20 2.41
N ASN A 594 24.09 16.07 1.48
CA ASN A 594 25.39 16.74 1.59
C ASN A 594 25.28 18.25 1.34
N ARG A 595 24.18 18.74 0.74
CA ARG A 595 24.01 20.14 0.33
C ARG A 595 22.89 20.88 1.05
N PHE A 596 21.80 20.20 1.35
CA PHE A 596 20.60 20.83 1.91
C PHE A 596 20.40 20.45 3.38
N SER A 597 19.75 21.33 4.13
CA SER A 597 19.05 20.94 5.34
C SER A 597 17.71 20.33 4.95
N VAL A 598 17.42 19.14 5.45
CA VAL A 598 16.16 18.44 5.13
C VAL A 598 15.20 18.65 6.28
N ILE A 599 14.08 19.32 6.03
CA ILE A 599 13.00 19.55 6.99
C ILE A 599 11.88 18.58 6.67
N GLU A 600 11.57 17.67 7.60
CA GLU A 600 10.47 16.72 7.48
C GLU A 600 9.35 17.16 8.42
N VAL A 601 8.18 17.45 7.84
CA VAL A 601 6.98 17.89 8.57
C VAL A 601 5.95 16.79 8.51
N GLU A 602 5.58 16.26 9.67
CA GLU A 602 4.53 15.26 9.82
C GLU A 602 3.30 15.86 10.51
N GLY A 603 2.11 15.52 10.01
CA GLY A 603 0.87 16.01 10.61
C GLY A 603 -0.39 15.44 10.00
N LEU A 604 -1.53 15.97 10.42
CA LEU A 604 -2.82 15.68 9.80
C LEU A 604 -2.95 16.50 8.51
N ASP A 605 -3.22 15.83 7.39
CA ASP A 605 -3.46 16.49 6.11
C ASP A 605 -4.72 17.37 6.16
N ARG A 606 -4.63 18.55 5.54
CA ARG A 606 -5.75 19.47 5.37
C ARG A 606 -5.52 20.40 4.17
N PRO A 607 -6.60 20.84 3.49
CA PRO A 607 -6.49 21.84 2.44
C PRO A 607 -5.73 23.08 2.92
N GLY A 608 -4.71 23.49 2.16
CA GLY A 608 -3.89 24.67 2.44
C GLY A 608 -2.66 24.42 3.29
N LEU A 609 -2.48 23.22 3.86
CA LEU A 609 -1.34 22.89 4.73
C LEU A 609 0.02 23.19 4.08
N LEU A 610 0.22 22.73 2.84
CA LEU A 610 1.46 23.00 2.10
C LEU A 610 1.73 24.50 1.90
N SER A 611 0.69 25.29 1.62
CA SER A 611 0.82 26.75 1.46
C SER A 611 1.22 27.42 2.77
N GLU A 612 0.67 26.95 3.90
CA GLU A 612 1.04 27.43 5.23
C GLU A 612 2.47 27.05 5.62
N ILE A 613 2.89 25.80 5.39
CA ILE A 613 4.26 25.33 5.68
C ILE A 613 5.28 26.11 4.85
N THR A 614 5.08 26.18 3.53
CA THR A 614 5.99 26.92 2.63
C THR A 614 6.03 28.42 2.94
N GLY A 615 4.91 28.99 3.42
CA GLY A 615 4.84 30.36 3.92
C GLY A 615 5.69 30.55 5.19
N ALA A 616 5.55 29.65 6.16
CA ALA A 616 6.35 29.67 7.39
C ALA A 616 7.85 29.51 7.12
N LEU A 617 8.25 28.60 6.21
CA LEU A 617 9.64 28.43 5.80
C LEU A 617 10.19 29.71 5.15
N SER A 618 9.40 30.37 4.29
CA SER A 618 9.77 31.65 3.68
C SER A 618 9.95 32.75 4.73
N ASP A 619 9.08 32.81 5.73
CA ASP A 619 9.13 33.80 6.82
C ASP A 619 10.36 33.61 7.72
N LEU A 620 10.84 32.36 7.82
CA LEU A 620 12.08 31.98 8.49
C LEU A 620 13.34 32.22 7.60
N SER A 621 13.17 32.89 6.45
CA SER A 621 14.24 33.19 5.49
C SER A 621 14.96 31.93 5.01
N LEU A 622 14.18 30.89 4.71
CA LEU A 622 14.66 29.65 4.12
C LEU A 622 14.28 29.60 2.65
N ASP A 623 15.23 29.14 1.83
CA ASP A 623 15.05 28.92 0.41
C ASP A 623 14.78 27.44 0.14
N ILE A 624 13.75 27.12 -0.63
CA ILE A 624 13.29 25.74 -0.87
C ILE A 624 13.76 25.32 -2.27
N ALA A 625 14.61 24.31 -2.34
CA ALA A 625 15.09 23.76 -3.62
C ALA A 625 14.18 22.66 -4.18
N SER A 626 13.63 21.81 -3.31
CA SER A 626 12.66 20.78 -3.67
C SER A 626 11.74 20.45 -2.50
N ALA A 627 10.51 20.04 -2.82
CA ALA A 627 9.50 19.67 -1.84
C ALA A 627 8.75 18.41 -2.29
N HIS A 628 8.80 17.37 -1.46
CA HIS A 628 8.22 16.05 -1.73
C HIS A 628 7.02 15.85 -0.82
N ILE A 629 5.83 15.73 -1.40
CA ILE A 629 4.55 15.82 -0.69
C ILE A 629 3.90 14.45 -0.68
N THR A 630 3.99 13.75 0.46
CA THR A 630 3.45 12.40 0.58
C THR A 630 2.34 12.34 1.60
N THR A 631 1.19 11.82 1.18
CA THR A 631 0.03 11.58 2.05
C THR A 631 -0.25 10.09 2.19
N PHE A 632 -0.26 9.60 3.42
CA PHE A 632 -0.62 8.25 3.81
C PHE A 632 -1.95 8.26 4.57
N GLY A 633 -3.06 8.08 3.85
CA GLY A 633 -4.39 8.20 4.43
C GLY A 633 -4.66 9.65 4.84
N GLU A 634 -4.76 9.91 6.15
CA GLU A 634 -4.89 11.24 6.73
C GLU A 634 -3.58 11.86 7.24
N LYS A 635 -2.48 11.09 7.27
CA LYS A 635 -1.16 11.60 7.69
C LYS A 635 -0.43 12.16 6.48
N VAL A 636 0.10 13.36 6.60
CA VAL A 636 1.07 13.91 5.65
C VAL A 636 2.49 13.75 6.19
N ILE A 637 3.44 13.52 5.29
CA ILE A 637 4.88 13.62 5.50
C ILE A 637 5.42 14.47 4.34
N ASP A 638 5.65 15.75 4.61
CA ASP A 638 6.19 16.70 3.66
C ASP A 638 7.67 16.92 3.93
N THR A 639 8.51 16.67 2.92
CA THR A 639 9.95 16.82 3.02
C THR A 639 10.42 17.98 2.17
N PHE A 640 11.08 18.96 2.80
CA PHE A 640 11.62 20.15 2.16
C PHE A 640 13.15 20.14 2.21
N TYR A 641 13.79 20.30 1.06
CA TYR A 641 15.23 20.47 0.95
C TYR A 641 15.52 21.96 0.88
N VAL A 642 16.12 22.49 1.94
CA VAL A 642 16.27 23.94 2.12
C VAL A 642 17.72 24.37 2.35
N THR A 643 18.00 25.63 2.02
CA THR A 643 19.17 26.37 2.47
C THR A 643 18.74 27.66 3.15
N ASP A 644 19.68 28.34 3.80
CA ASP A 644 19.49 29.76 4.09
C ASP A 644 19.69 30.63 2.84
N LEU A 645 19.45 31.94 2.99
CA LEU A 645 19.62 32.92 1.91
C LEU A 645 21.07 33.05 1.37
N THR A 646 22.05 32.47 2.07
CA THR A 646 23.45 32.41 1.61
C THR A 646 23.78 31.11 0.89
N GLY A 647 22.79 30.21 0.74
CA GLY A 647 22.96 28.90 0.12
C GLY A 647 23.61 27.86 1.03
N GLN A 648 23.68 28.11 2.35
CA GLN A 648 24.29 27.21 3.33
C GLN A 648 23.26 26.38 4.08
N LYS A 649 23.71 25.27 4.66
CA LYS A 649 22.90 24.44 5.55
C LYS A 649 22.64 25.13 6.88
N ILE A 650 21.54 24.74 7.50
CA ILE A 650 21.08 25.25 8.78
C ILE A 650 21.69 24.39 9.89
N ASP A 651 22.93 24.67 10.28
CA ASP A 651 23.64 23.89 11.30
C ASP A 651 23.58 24.49 12.72
N SER A 652 23.12 25.73 12.85
CA SER A 652 22.99 26.41 14.15
C SER A 652 21.88 25.76 15.00
N PRO A 653 22.18 25.22 16.20
CA PRO A 653 21.17 24.58 17.05
C PRO A 653 20.02 25.51 17.46
N THR A 654 20.31 26.78 17.71
CA THR A 654 19.29 27.79 18.02
C THR A 654 18.37 28.06 16.83
N ARG A 655 18.92 28.15 15.62
CA ARG A 655 18.13 28.32 14.40
C ARG A 655 17.27 27.09 14.10
N MET A 656 17.84 25.89 14.28
CA MET A 656 17.08 24.64 14.12
C MET A 656 15.91 24.56 15.10
N ALA A 657 16.15 24.85 16.38
CA ALA A 657 15.08 24.86 17.39
C ALA A 657 13.99 25.90 17.07
N ALA A 658 14.37 27.07 16.55
CA ALA A 658 13.39 28.10 16.15
C ALA A 658 12.54 27.70 14.94
N ILE A 659 13.06 26.87 14.02
CA ILE A 659 12.31 26.34 12.88
C ILE A 659 11.38 25.19 13.31
N GLN A 660 11.78 24.40 14.31
CA GLN A 660 11.00 23.28 14.82
C GLN A 660 9.79 23.70 15.67
N ASN A 661 9.90 24.82 16.38
CA ASN A 661 8.83 25.40 17.20
C ASN A 661 7.88 26.23 16.34
#